data_AF-A0A931VAF3-F1
#
_entry.id   AF-A0A931VAF3-F1
#
_cell.length_a   1.000
_cell.length_b   1.000
_cell.length_c   1.000
_cell.angle_alpha   90.00
_cell.angle_beta   90.00
_cell.angle_gamma   90.00
#
_symmetry.space_group_name_H-M   'P 1'
#
loop_
_entity.id
_entity.type
_entity.pdbx_description
1 polymer ?
#
loop_
_entity_poly.entity_id
_entity_poly.type
_entity_poly.pdbx_seq_one_letter_code
_entity_poly.pdbx_strand_id
1 'polypeptide(L)'
;MAGAPKQKRGFTLRALVVSLVALLLMGIWIEYVERYCQYGGPLGENFPPNAAVGVVLAVMGISALLGFLRKGLRLAPAELVVVYAALVLAAPLMTQGMWGRLFGLLAGIPHEGDFKSYESLPSMLWPHGANLVQNGRFTQGQQGFEQEGGGEVTWTNVDRHAKGVWHSPVLSNGADTNARVALVFTLKRQAAGQEVLIPGERFLFSMLVKAEDLQKGSFYFVELAADDKPARSIFMSSSATRPTFANPCGFQRVGVSLVAVPVELRSNLNFRIGLEGEGRLTLQDIEFKNVEAVEGLYSGRKMVTESGLASLGAHERDFTVVKPDNMFSWRGLKFLVTGYIPLAQWVAPAIAWTALIGGLFIGFLGLNLLLRKQWSEHERFSFPQTILPRHLLAEEHSHTGGWYYPLFRNRAMWLGFGITLPLVVLKGLHFYNPAIPAPMFAAGNFSAYFSNPLIKAFFQDVSVGGTIGAGFSFSLLAIALLIDTNVLFSLLISYWLFQLWNLFGKAFNFTRFPGYPWRHQQHMGAFIGYALLAVFVARRHLAQVFRAIFIFGDGRRIPLGNERGQYRLALLMVILALGIIAIWSIWTGMGLTAGLLFFGYLLIVGFAASKIRAECGAPFSYMTPYFAMQFVAAAGGFAVFGSTGMLVATLASGFMAPASFLLMAPSQIEMIELGRQMNVRTRDLGAGLFIGLLGALFIGGFVLLCWGYGLGVDRLETSWPYTQNWYFNSFRTGEASADRAFEIGTLAATPETRPMDILHNLDAKGLGIGALITWALAALRSLFMWFPVHPIGYVLAPSHFMAGFWFCAFLAWLIRLLILRLGGARMIRAGLAPFCLGMFLACICSIILFDLVGIALRLQGITNIYSGLP
;
A
#
# COMPACT_ATOMS: atom_id res chain seq x y z
N MET A 1 -36.02 -26.86 22.39
CA MET A 1 -34.92 -26.27 21.57
C MET A 1 -35.48 -25.95 20.19
N ALA A 2 -35.93 -24.72 19.95
CA ALA A 2 -36.26 -24.27 18.61
C ALA A 2 -34.96 -24.25 17.78
N GLY A 3 -34.91 -25.00 16.68
CA GLY A 3 -33.70 -25.14 15.87
C GLY A 3 -33.23 -23.78 15.37
N ALA A 4 -31.96 -23.45 15.63
CA ALA A 4 -31.35 -22.24 15.09
C ALA A 4 -31.56 -22.19 13.57
N PRO A 5 -31.95 -21.03 12.99
CA PRO A 5 -32.24 -20.93 11.57
C PRO A 5 -31.03 -21.40 10.75
N LYS A 6 -31.24 -22.33 9.81
CA LYS A 6 -30.16 -22.86 8.96
C LYS A 6 -29.49 -21.71 8.21
N GLN A 7 -28.19 -21.54 8.39
CA GLN A 7 -27.41 -20.52 7.68
C GLN A 7 -27.46 -20.76 6.17
N LYS A 8 -27.70 -19.68 5.41
CA LYS A 8 -27.77 -19.67 3.95
C LYS A 8 -26.39 -19.87 3.34
N ARG A 9 -26.30 -20.72 2.33
CA ARG A 9 -25.08 -20.96 1.56
C ARG A 9 -24.92 -19.81 0.55
N GLY A 10 -23.79 -19.12 0.58
CA GLY A 10 -23.49 -17.98 -0.29
C GLY A 10 -22.39 -18.27 -1.30
N PHE A 11 -21.45 -19.17 -0.99
CA PHE A 11 -20.36 -19.50 -1.91
C PHE A 11 -20.80 -20.59 -2.90
N THR A 12 -20.89 -20.21 -4.17
CA THR A 12 -21.26 -21.07 -5.30
C THR A 12 -20.34 -20.79 -6.49
N LEU A 13 -20.32 -21.67 -7.50
CA LEU A 13 -19.57 -21.43 -8.73
C LEU A 13 -20.02 -20.13 -9.43
N ARG A 14 -21.32 -19.81 -9.38
CA ARG A 14 -21.87 -18.56 -9.93
C ARG A 14 -21.33 -17.35 -9.19
N ALA A 15 -21.32 -17.39 -7.85
CA ALA A 15 -20.75 -16.32 -7.04
C ALA A 15 -19.26 -16.14 -7.33
N LEU A 16 -18.50 -17.23 -7.49
CA LEU A 16 -17.07 -17.17 -7.86
C LEU A 16 -16.85 -16.47 -9.21
N VAL A 17 -17.56 -16.90 -10.27
CA VAL A 17 -17.42 -16.32 -11.61
C VAL A 17 -17.81 -14.84 -11.59
N VAL A 18 -18.94 -14.49 -10.95
CA VAL A 18 -19.39 -13.11 -10.84
C VAL A 18 -18.41 -12.27 -10.02
N SER A 19 -17.84 -12.79 -8.93
CA SER A 19 -16.79 -12.11 -8.17
C SER A 19 -15.59 -11.80 -9.04
N LEU A 20 -15.08 -12.74 -9.84
CA LEU A 20 -13.91 -12.51 -10.70
C LEU A 20 -14.16 -11.44 -11.76
N VAL A 21 -15.33 -11.48 -12.42
CA VAL A 21 -15.72 -10.45 -13.40
C VAL A 21 -15.91 -9.10 -12.73
N ALA A 22 -16.57 -9.06 -11.58
CA ALA A 22 -16.79 -7.83 -10.83
C ALA A 22 -15.46 -7.21 -10.34
N LEU A 23 -14.51 -8.04 -9.88
CA LEU A 23 -13.18 -7.60 -9.47
C LEU A 23 -12.39 -7.01 -10.65
N LEU A 24 -12.49 -7.63 -11.84
CA LEU A 24 -11.87 -7.10 -13.05
C LEU A 24 -12.47 -5.75 -13.45
N LEU A 25 -13.80 -5.64 -13.47
CA LEU A 25 -14.50 -4.38 -13.76
C LEU A 25 -14.13 -3.30 -12.76
N MET A 26 -14.07 -3.64 -11.47
CA MET A 26 -13.68 -2.72 -10.41
C MET A 26 -12.23 -2.24 -10.56
N GLY A 27 -11.30 -3.14 -10.87
CA GLY A 27 -9.90 -2.80 -11.13
C GLY A 27 -9.75 -1.86 -12.31
N ILE A 28 -10.41 -2.16 -13.45
CA ILE A 28 -10.41 -1.28 -14.63
C ILE A 28 -10.97 0.11 -14.30
N TRP A 29 -12.08 0.16 -13.55
CA TRP A 29 -12.72 1.42 -13.19
C TRP A 29 -11.86 2.27 -12.23
N ILE A 30 -11.26 1.64 -11.22
CA ILE A 30 -10.33 2.30 -10.29
C ILE A 30 -9.14 2.89 -11.06
N GLU A 31 -8.47 2.11 -11.90
CA GLU A 31 -7.29 2.59 -12.63
C GLU A 31 -7.64 3.68 -13.65
N TYR A 32 -8.80 3.58 -14.30
CA TYR A 32 -9.30 4.64 -15.18
C TYR A 32 -9.51 5.96 -14.41
N VAL A 33 -10.22 5.94 -13.28
CA VAL A 33 -10.53 7.16 -12.52
C VAL A 33 -9.30 7.72 -11.82
N GLU A 34 -8.53 6.88 -11.12
CA GLU A 34 -7.46 7.33 -10.22
C GLU A 34 -6.11 7.57 -10.92
N ARG A 35 -5.87 7.00 -12.11
CA ARG A 35 -4.58 7.15 -12.83
C ARG A 35 -4.70 7.95 -14.10
N TYR A 36 -5.73 7.64 -14.89
CA TYR A 36 -5.84 8.18 -16.23
C TYR A 36 -6.57 9.52 -16.28
N CYS A 37 -7.45 9.82 -15.33
CA CYS A 37 -8.16 11.09 -15.27
C CYS A 37 -7.46 12.12 -14.37
N GLN A 38 -7.24 13.34 -14.89
CA GLN A 38 -6.51 14.43 -14.21
C GLN A 38 -7.12 14.86 -12.87
N TYR A 39 -8.46 14.88 -12.76
CA TYR A 39 -9.18 15.36 -11.57
C TYR A 39 -9.74 14.22 -10.71
N GLY A 40 -9.27 12.98 -10.94
CA GLY A 40 -9.80 11.78 -10.29
C GLY A 40 -9.64 11.83 -8.78
N GLY A 41 -10.75 11.84 -8.04
CA GLY A 41 -10.70 11.65 -6.59
C GLY A 41 -10.75 10.16 -6.21
N PRO A 42 -10.38 9.81 -4.96
CA PRO A 42 -10.26 8.42 -4.53
C PRO A 42 -11.60 7.67 -4.64
N LEU A 43 -11.64 6.67 -5.53
CA LEU A 43 -12.82 5.85 -5.80
C LEU A 43 -12.86 4.62 -4.88
N GLY A 44 -11.69 4.11 -4.48
CA GLY A 44 -11.55 2.93 -3.62
C GLY A 44 -11.12 3.22 -2.18
N GLU A 45 -10.92 4.48 -1.79
CA GLU A 45 -10.34 4.82 -0.47
C GLU A 45 -11.36 5.29 0.57
N ASN A 46 -12.61 5.52 0.16
CA ASN A 46 -13.71 5.71 1.09
C ASN A 46 -14.32 4.37 1.51
N PHE A 47 -15.14 4.38 2.56
CA PHE A 47 -15.79 3.19 3.06
C PHE A 47 -17.27 3.41 3.40
N PRO A 48 -18.17 2.60 2.80
CA PRO A 48 -17.87 1.53 1.84
C PRO A 48 -17.29 2.09 0.52
N PRO A 49 -16.37 1.36 -0.16
CA PRO A 49 -15.72 1.90 -1.36
C PRO A 49 -16.74 2.22 -2.45
N ASN A 50 -16.66 3.43 -3.02
CA ASN A 50 -17.56 3.87 -4.09
C ASN A 50 -17.52 2.89 -5.28
N ALA A 51 -16.31 2.43 -5.64
CA ALA A 51 -16.11 1.42 -6.68
C ALA A 51 -16.86 0.11 -6.39
N ALA A 52 -16.73 -0.40 -5.15
CA ALA A 52 -17.36 -1.66 -4.76
C ALA A 52 -18.89 -1.57 -4.78
N VAL A 53 -19.46 -0.47 -4.28
CA VAL A 53 -20.92 -0.26 -4.29
C VAL A 53 -21.44 -0.06 -5.71
N GLY A 54 -20.75 0.74 -6.55
CA GLY A 54 -21.12 0.94 -7.94
C GLY A 54 -21.12 -0.37 -8.76
N VAL A 55 -20.08 -1.19 -8.60
CA VAL A 55 -20.01 -2.49 -9.27
C VAL A 55 -21.07 -3.45 -8.76
N VAL A 56 -21.37 -3.49 -7.45
CA VAL A 56 -22.46 -4.32 -6.94
C VAL A 56 -23.83 -3.87 -7.44
N LEU A 57 -24.07 -2.57 -7.59
CA LEU A 57 -25.30 -2.08 -8.22
C LEU A 57 -25.45 -2.58 -9.66
N ALA A 58 -24.36 -2.56 -10.44
CA ALA A 58 -24.35 -3.12 -11.79
C ALA A 58 -24.63 -4.63 -11.78
N VAL A 59 -23.99 -5.39 -10.88
CA VAL A 59 -24.24 -6.83 -10.70
C VAL A 59 -25.69 -7.10 -10.32
N MET A 60 -26.28 -6.31 -9.42
CA MET A 60 -27.69 -6.43 -9.03
C MET A 60 -28.62 -6.16 -10.23
N GLY A 61 -28.35 -5.12 -11.02
CA GLY A 61 -29.12 -4.80 -12.22
C GLY A 61 -29.07 -5.91 -13.27
N ILE A 62 -27.88 -6.43 -13.57
CA ILE A 62 -27.69 -7.55 -14.50
C ILE A 62 -28.36 -8.82 -13.96
N SER A 63 -28.20 -9.13 -12.68
CA SER A 63 -28.86 -10.27 -12.02
C SER A 63 -30.39 -10.17 -12.09
N ALA A 64 -30.96 -8.98 -11.92
CA ALA A 64 -32.39 -8.74 -12.05
C ALA A 64 -32.88 -8.96 -13.50
N LEU A 65 -32.15 -8.44 -14.49
CA LEU A 65 -32.45 -8.63 -15.92
C LEU A 65 -32.39 -10.11 -16.32
N LEU A 66 -31.33 -10.82 -15.91
CA LEU A 66 -31.20 -12.26 -16.13
C LEU A 66 -32.29 -13.05 -15.41
N GLY A 67 -32.70 -12.60 -14.23
CA GLY A 67 -33.81 -13.18 -13.46
C GLY A 67 -35.17 -13.03 -14.14
N PHE A 68 -35.36 -11.96 -14.90
CA PHE A 68 -36.55 -11.76 -15.75
C PHE A 68 -36.58 -12.77 -16.90
N LEU A 69 -35.43 -13.06 -17.51
CA LEU A 69 -35.30 -14.08 -18.57
C LEU A 69 -35.45 -15.51 -18.02
N ARG A 70 -34.74 -15.83 -16.93
CA ARG A 70 -34.78 -17.14 -16.29
C ARG A 70 -34.54 -17.01 -14.80
N LYS A 71 -35.54 -17.37 -13.99
CA LYS A 71 -35.49 -17.29 -12.51
C LYS A 71 -34.23 -17.93 -11.89
N GLY A 72 -33.70 -19.00 -12.49
CA GLY A 72 -32.49 -19.70 -12.03
C GLY A 72 -31.15 -18.96 -12.24
N LEU A 73 -31.12 -17.91 -13.06
CA LEU A 73 -29.92 -17.10 -13.31
C LEU A 73 -29.78 -15.93 -12.32
N ARG A 74 -30.84 -15.63 -11.56
CA ARG A 74 -30.81 -14.61 -10.49
C ARG A 74 -29.90 -15.07 -9.35
N LEU A 75 -29.01 -14.19 -8.91
CA LEU A 75 -28.18 -14.41 -7.73
C LEU A 75 -29.00 -14.32 -6.45
N ALA A 76 -28.77 -15.25 -5.53
CA ALA A 76 -29.36 -15.20 -4.20
C ALA A 76 -28.71 -14.06 -3.36
N PRO A 77 -29.43 -13.50 -2.37
CA PRO A 77 -28.86 -12.50 -1.47
C PRO A 77 -27.56 -12.96 -0.79
N ALA A 78 -27.45 -14.24 -0.45
CA ALA A 78 -26.23 -14.80 0.14
C ALA A 78 -25.05 -14.83 -0.84
N GLU A 79 -25.30 -15.03 -2.15
CA GLU A 79 -24.28 -14.95 -3.20
C GLU A 79 -23.82 -13.50 -3.38
N LEU A 80 -24.76 -12.54 -3.39
CA LEU A 80 -24.44 -11.10 -3.48
C LEU A 80 -23.60 -10.61 -2.30
N VAL A 81 -23.87 -11.08 -1.08
CA VAL A 81 -23.03 -10.75 0.09
C VAL A 81 -21.60 -11.27 -0.07
N VAL A 82 -21.40 -12.46 -0.65
CA VAL A 82 -20.06 -12.99 -0.93
C VAL A 82 -19.35 -12.18 -2.01
N VAL A 83 -20.05 -11.79 -3.07
CA VAL A 83 -19.51 -10.91 -4.12
C VAL A 83 -19.11 -9.56 -3.54
N TYR A 84 -19.97 -8.95 -2.72
CA TYR A 84 -19.70 -7.68 -2.06
C TYR A 84 -18.51 -7.78 -1.10
N ALA A 85 -18.40 -8.87 -0.32
CA ALA A 85 -17.25 -9.08 0.55
C ALA A 85 -15.92 -9.16 -0.21
N ALA A 86 -15.91 -9.77 -1.40
CA ALA A 86 -14.73 -9.81 -2.26
C ALA A 86 -14.36 -8.39 -2.75
N LEU A 87 -15.33 -7.61 -3.20
CA LEU A 87 -15.11 -6.26 -3.74
C LEU A 87 -14.64 -5.27 -2.65
N VAL A 88 -15.28 -5.25 -1.48
CA VAL A 88 -14.93 -4.35 -0.39
C VAL A 88 -13.52 -4.62 0.14
N LEU A 89 -13.13 -5.90 0.23
CA LEU A 89 -11.77 -6.25 0.64
C LEU A 89 -10.74 -5.86 -0.42
N ALA A 90 -11.07 -6.05 -1.70
CA ALA A 90 -10.14 -5.86 -2.79
C ALA A 90 -9.89 -4.39 -3.13
N ALA A 91 -10.93 -3.55 -3.07
CA ALA A 91 -10.86 -2.15 -3.51
C ALA A 91 -9.67 -1.38 -2.90
N PRO A 92 -9.41 -1.39 -1.58
CA PRO A 92 -8.27 -0.72 -0.97
C PRO A 92 -6.91 -1.11 -1.54
N LEU A 93 -6.74 -2.37 -1.89
CA LEU A 93 -5.47 -2.93 -2.38
C LEU A 93 -5.29 -2.66 -3.88
N MET A 94 -6.37 -2.40 -4.61
CA MET A 94 -6.32 -1.98 -6.02
C MET A 94 -6.02 -0.49 -6.19
N THR A 95 -6.12 0.34 -5.14
CA THR A 95 -5.78 1.78 -5.21
C THR A 95 -4.31 2.04 -4.85
N GLN A 96 -3.97 3.29 -4.49
CA GLN A 96 -2.69 3.63 -3.88
C GLN A 96 -2.39 2.89 -2.56
N GLY A 97 -3.39 2.20 -1.98
CA GLY A 97 -3.18 1.32 -0.83
C GLY A 97 -2.20 0.19 -1.09
N MET A 98 -1.99 -0.21 -2.35
CA MET A 98 -0.89 -1.11 -2.69
C MET A 98 -0.39 -0.89 -4.10
N TRP A 99 -1.11 -1.36 -5.12
CA TRP A 99 -0.62 -1.35 -6.51
C TRP A 99 -0.23 0.03 -7.00
N GLY A 100 -1.03 1.02 -6.63
CA GLY A 100 -0.79 2.39 -7.00
C GLY A 100 0.49 3.02 -6.45
N ARG A 101 1.16 2.41 -5.48
CA ARG A 101 2.45 2.88 -4.94
C ARG A 101 3.57 1.84 -5.00
N LEU A 102 3.22 0.56 -4.94
CA LEU A 102 4.14 -0.55 -4.80
C LEU A 102 5.20 -0.49 -5.90
N PHE A 103 4.81 -0.40 -7.17
CA PHE A 103 5.79 -0.39 -8.27
C PHE A 103 6.82 0.74 -8.13
N GLY A 104 6.38 1.99 -7.95
CA GLY A 104 7.29 3.13 -7.86
C GLY A 104 8.31 2.98 -6.72
N LEU A 105 7.91 2.32 -5.63
CA LEU A 105 8.80 2.00 -4.52
C LEU A 105 9.78 0.87 -4.88
N LEU A 106 9.33 -0.19 -5.56
CA LEU A 106 10.21 -1.31 -5.95
C LEU A 106 11.22 -0.91 -7.03
N ALA A 107 10.81 -0.03 -7.94
CA ALA A 107 11.58 0.35 -9.12
C ALA A 107 12.46 1.59 -8.91
N GLY A 108 12.13 2.45 -7.94
CA GLY A 108 12.81 3.75 -7.78
C GLY A 108 14.32 3.64 -7.60
N ILE A 109 14.80 2.73 -6.76
CA ILE A 109 16.25 2.53 -6.52
C ILE A 109 17.00 2.04 -7.76
N PRO A 110 16.59 0.92 -8.41
CA PRO A 110 17.30 0.43 -9.60
C PRO A 110 17.15 1.36 -10.81
N HIS A 111 16.00 2.03 -10.97
CA HIS A 111 15.76 2.98 -12.06
C HIS A 111 16.69 4.21 -11.96
N GLU A 112 16.86 4.77 -10.77
CA GLU A 112 17.66 5.98 -10.52
C GLU A 112 19.16 5.68 -10.36
N GLY A 113 19.56 4.40 -10.32
CA GLY A 113 20.96 4.02 -10.10
C GLY A 113 21.48 4.38 -8.71
N ASP A 114 20.64 4.38 -7.68
CA ASP A 114 21.06 4.62 -6.30
C ASP A 114 21.78 3.39 -5.71
N PHE A 115 23.05 3.21 -6.09
CA PHE A 115 23.84 2.03 -5.72
C PHE A 115 24.10 1.90 -4.22
N LYS A 116 24.06 3.03 -3.49
CA LYS A 116 24.20 3.01 -2.03
C LYS A 116 23.00 2.32 -1.40
N SER A 117 21.79 2.74 -1.75
CA SER A 117 20.55 2.11 -1.28
C SER A 117 20.38 0.69 -1.85
N TYR A 118 20.84 0.46 -3.09
CA TYR A 118 20.78 -0.84 -3.77
C TYR A 118 21.50 -1.96 -3.00
N GLU A 119 22.61 -1.65 -2.32
CA GLU A 119 23.32 -2.64 -1.49
C GLU A 119 22.44 -3.25 -0.39
N SER A 120 21.49 -2.48 0.11
CA SER A 120 20.55 -2.91 1.13
C SER A 120 19.26 -3.51 0.54
N LEU A 121 19.06 -3.46 -0.77
CA LEU A 121 17.84 -3.88 -1.47
C LEU A 121 17.87 -5.38 -1.76
N PRO A 122 17.01 -6.19 -1.12
CA PRO A 122 16.98 -7.62 -1.40
C PRO A 122 16.44 -7.92 -2.80
N SER A 123 17.15 -8.77 -3.55
CA SER A 123 16.86 -9.07 -4.97
C SER A 123 15.45 -9.60 -5.21
N MET A 124 14.91 -10.43 -4.31
CA MET A 124 13.57 -11.01 -4.46
C MET A 124 12.41 -10.01 -4.32
N LEU A 125 12.65 -8.76 -3.91
CA LEU A 125 11.58 -7.79 -3.68
C LEU A 125 11.22 -6.92 -4.88
N TRP A 126 12.03 -6.92 -5.94
CA TRP A 126 11.82 -6.09 -7.13
C TRP A 126 12.00 -6.91 -8.42
N PRO A 127 11.38 -6.51 -9.54
CA PRO A 127 11.43 -7.30 -10.77
C PRO A 127 12.76 -7.11 -11.50
N HIS A 128 13.47 -8.20 -11.75
CA HIS A 128 14.74 -8.19 -12.49
C HIS A 128 14.95 -9.50 -13.25
N GLY A 129 15.77 -9.46 -14.31
CA GLY A 129 16.24 -10.64 -15.01
C GLY A 129 17.38 -11.36 -14.27
N ALA A 130 17.85 -12.46 -14.83
CA ALA A 130 18.98 -13.20 -14.28
C ALA A 130 20.26 -12.34 -14.29
N ASN A 131 21.13 -12.55 -13.29
CA ASN A 131 22.49 -12.02 -13.36
C ASN A 131 23.28 -12.84 -14.39
N LEU A 132 23.82 -12.17 -15.42
CA LEU A 132 24.58 -12.83 -16.48
C LEU A 132 26.03 -13.14 -16.09
N VAL A 133 26.52 -12.56 -14.99
CA VAL A 133 27.87 -12.79 -14.48
C VAL A 133 27.85 -13.98 -13.51
N GLN A 134 28.21 -15.17 -14.01
CA GLN A 134 28.11 -16.43 -13.25
C GLN A 134 29.08 -16.51 -12.05
N ASN A 135 30.34 -16.11 -12.23
CA ASN A 135 31.37 -16.13 -11.18
C ASN A 135 31.63 -14.72 -10.60
N GLY A 136 30.60 -13.87 -10.51
CA GLY A 136 30.75 -12.49 -10.04
C GLY A 136 31.17 -12.35 -8.56
N ARG A 137 30.96 -13.40 -7.75
CA ARG A 137 31.43 -13.49 -6.36
C ARG A 137 32.80 -14.16 -6.21
N PHE A 138 33.42 -14.57 -7.32
CA PHE A 138 34.72 -15.24 -7.36
C PHE A 138 34.84 -16.52 -6.51
N THR A 139 33.72 -17.23 -6.30
CA THR A 139 33.71 -18.52 -5.59
C THR A 139 34.51 -19.61 -6.32
N GLN A 140 34.73 -19.45 -7.62
CA GLN A 140 35.55 -20.32 -8.47
C GLN A 140 36.90 -19.67 -8.82
N GLY A 141 37.38 -18.71 -8.02
CA GLY A 141 38.60 -17.97 -8.30
C GLY A 141 38.50 -17.16 -9.59
N GLN A 142 39.52 -17.24 -10.44
CA GLN A 142 39.65 -16.47 -11.68
C GLN A 142 38.81 -17.01 -12.86
N GLN A 143 38.06 -18.10 -12.69
CA GLN A 143 37.33 -18.72 -13.80
C GLN A 143 36.38 -17.72 -14.49
N GLY A 144 36.56 -17.54 -15.81
CA GLY A 144 35.79 -16.61 -16.63
C GLY A 144 36.30 -15.16 -16.67
N PHE A 145 37.44 -14.88 -16.02
CA PHE A 145 38.09 -13.58 -16.01
C PHE A 145 39.53 -13.68 -16.53
N GLU A 146 39.89 -12.81 -17.46
CA GLU A 146 41.25 -12.67 -18.00
C GLU A 146 41.90 -11.40 -17.46
N GLN A 147 43.21 -11.42 -17.26
CA GLN A 147 43.96 -10.24 -16.85
C GLN A 147 44.51 -9.53 -18.09
N GLU A 148 44.34 -8.22 -18.14
CA GLU A 148 44.88 -7.34 -19.18
C GLU A 148 45.72 -6.23 -18.51
N GLY A 149 46.86 -5.87 -19.11
CA GLY A 149 47.74 -4.81 -18.62
C GLY A 149 48.92 -5.27 -17.76
N GLY A 150 49.73 -4.32 -17.29
CA GLY A 150 51.04 -4.56 -16.67
C GLY A 150 51.06 -4.60 -15.15
N GLY A 151 49.93 -4.34 -14.46
CA GLY A 151 49.85 -4.44 -13.00
C GLY A 151 49.60 -5.85 -12.48
N GLU A 152 49.60 -6.02 -11.16
CA GLU A 152 49.50 -7.32 -10.48
C GLU A 152 48.06 -7.58 -10.00
N VAL A 153 47.59 -8.83 -10.15
CA VAL A 153 46.32 -9.30 -9.57
C VAL A 153 46.64 -10.34 -8.49
N THR A 154 46.50 -9.93 -7.23
CA THR A 154 46.67 -10.83 -6.08
C THR A 154 45.31 -11.28 -5.54
N TRP A 155 45.27 -12.43 -4.89
CA TRP A 155 44.04 -12.98 -4.34
C TRP A 155 44.09 -12.99 -2.81
N THR A 156 43.05 -12.44 -2.17
CA THR A 156 43.00 -12.32 -0.71
C THR A 156 41.66 -12.77 -0.15
N ASN A 157 41.69 -13.34 1.06
CA ASN A 157 40.48 -13.66 1.81
C ASN A 157 40.04 -12.43 2.60
N VAL A 158 38.86 -11.93 2.28
CA VAL A 158 38.30 -10.74 2.91
C VAL A 158 37.12 -11.15 3.80
N ASP A 159 37.27 -10.93 5.10
CA ASP A 159 36.19 -11.15 6.07
C ASP A 159 35.11 -10.07 5.90
N ARG A 160 33.89 -10.48 5.56
CA ARG A 160 32.70 -9.62 5.42
C ARG A 160 31.79 -9.71 6.65
N HIS A 161 32.33 -10.08 7.81
CA HIS A 161 31.61 -10.24 9.07
C HIS A 161 30.40 -11.17 8.90
N ALA A 162 29.18 -10.66 9.04
CA ALA A 162 27.94 -11.43 8.93
C ALA A 162 27.73 -12.10 7.56
N LYS A 163 28.42 -11.65 6.50
CA LYS A 163 28.37 -12.27 5.16
C LYS A 163 29.43 -13.35 4.93
N GLY A 164 30.29 -13.63 5.92
CA GLY A 164 31.35 -14.65 5.87
C GLY A 164 32.64 -14.18 5.18
N VAL A 165 33.59 -15.09 4.98
CA VAL A 165 34.88 -14.80 4.34
C VAL A 165 34.80 -15.07 2.85
N TRP A 166 35.15 -14.07 2.03
CA TRP A 166 35.05 -14.13 0.58
C TRP A 166 36.44 -14.01 -0.07
N HIS A 167 36.73 -14.89 -1.02
CA HIS A 167 37.99 -14.87 -1.77
C HIS A 167 37.89 -13.86 -2.91
N SER A 168 38.77 -12.85 -2.95
CA SER A 168 38.60 -11.66 -3.77
C SER A 168 39.89 -11.28 -4.52
N PRO A 169 39.80 -10.86 -5.79
CA PRO A 169 40.94 -10.32 -6.50
C PRO A 169 41.22 -8.87 -6.06
N VAL A 170 42.50 -8.57 -5.91
CA VAL A 170 43.06 -7.25 -5.59
C VAL A 170 43.96 -6.85 -6.75
N LEU A 171 43.51 -5.86 -7.50
CA LEU A 171 44.26 -5.23 -8.57
C LEU A 171 45.16 -4.17 -7.94
N SER A 172 46.46 -4.24 -8.21
CA SER A 172 47.42 -3.24 -7.74
C SER A 172 48.40 -2.90 -8.84
N ASN A 173 48.55 -1.59 -9.07
CA ASN A 173 49.67 -1.06 -9.82
C ASN A 173 50.74 -0.63 -8.80
N GLY A 174 52.02 -0.90 -9.08
CA GLY A 174 53.12 -0.37 -8.28
C GLY A 174 53.21 1.16 -8.37
N ALA A 175 54.37 1.75 -8.06
CA ALA A 175 54.59 3.20 -8.11
C ALA A 175 54.57 3.81 -9.54
N ASP A 176 54.09 3.08 -10.55
CA ASP A 176 53.99 3.57 -11.93
C ASP A 176 52.63 4.24 -12.15
N THR A 177 52.65 5.55 -12.34
CA THR A 177 51.46 6.38 -12.55
C THR A 177 50.75 6.09 -13.88
N ASN A 178 51.40 5.42 -14.84
CA ASN A 178 50.81 5.05 -16.13
C ASN A 178 50.47 3.55 -16.22
N ALA A 179 50.77 2.77 -15.19
CA ALA A 179 50.42 1.36 -15.17
C ALA A 179 48.89 1.20 -15.16
N ARG A 180 48.44 0.25 -15.95
CA ARG A 180 47.03 -0.11 -16.10
C ARG A 180 46.90 -1.61 -15.90
N VAL A 181 45.94 -2.00 -15.06
CA VAL A 181 45.57 -3.40 -14.84
C VAL A 181 44.06 -3.51 -14.92
N ALA A 182 43.58 -4.53 -15.61
CA ALA A 182 42.15 -4.80 -15.74
C ALA A 182 41.85 -6.30 -15.66
N LEU A 183 40.70 -6.62 -15.08
CA LEU A 183 40.05 -7.91 -15.22
C LEU A 183 38.98 -7.79 -16.32
N VAL A 184 39.06 -8.69 -17.29
CA VAL A 184 38.20 -8.74 -18.46
C VAL A 184 37.29 -9.95 -18.37
N PHE A 185 35.99 -9.76 -18.60
CA PHE A 185 35.06 -10.88 -18.77
C PHE A 185 34.18 -10.66 -19.99
N THR A 186 33.84 -11.76 -20.65
CA THR A 186 33.07 -11.75 -21.90
C THR A 186 31.72 -12.41 -21.71
N LEU A 187 30.66 -11.69 -22.08
CA LEU A 187 29.31 -12.21 -22.16
C LEU A 187 28.97 -12.52 -23.62
N LYS A 188 28.59 -13.77 -23.89
CA LYS A 188 28.16 -14.20 -25.23
C LYS A 188 26.71 -13.79 -25.47
N ARG A 189 26.39 -13.33 -26.69
CA ARG A 189 25.03 -13.00 -27.13
C ARG A 189 24.09 -14.18 -26.98
N GLN A 190 24.58 -15.37 -27.35
CA GLN A 190 23.87 -16.64 -27.17
C GLN A 190 24.57 -17.52 -26.13
N ALA A 191 23.79 -18.04 -25.19
CA ALA A 191 24.25 -19.01 -24.20
C ALA A 191 23.23 -20.17 -24.11
N ALA A 192 23.72 -21.40 -24.13
CA ALA A 192 22.90 -22.63 -24.08
C ALA A 192 21.76 -22.68 -25.12
N GLY A 193 21.98 -22.13 -26.33
CA GLY A 193 20.99 -22.13 -27.41
C GLY A 193 19.88 -21.08 -27.27
N GLN A 194 19.96 -20.19 -26.28
CA GLN A 194 19.06 -19.05 -26.11
C GLN A 194 19.83 -17.74 -26.28
N GLU A 195 19.16 -16.73 -26.85
CA GLU A 195 19.67 -15.37 -26.90
C GLU A 195 19.46 -14.69 -25.54
N VAL A 196 20.55 -14.28 -24.92
CA VAL A 196 20.57 -13.75 -23.54
C VAL A 196 20.92 -12.26 -23.52
N LEU A 197 21.63 -11.77 -24.53
CA LEU A 197 21.85 -10.34 -24.78
C LEU A 197 21.04 -9.94 -26.00
N ILE A 198 19.90 -9.29 -25.80
CA ILE A 198 19.10 -8.76 -26.89
C ILE A 198 19.57 -7.33 -27.17
N PRO A 199 19.99 -7.00 -28.41
CA PRO A 199 20.40 -5.65 -28.75
C PRO A 199 19.30 -4.61 -28.42
N GLY A 200 19.68 -3.53 -27.75
CA GLY A 200 18.76 -2.47 -27.30
C GLY A 200 18.13 -2.68 -25.93
N GLU A 201 18.17 -3.88 -25.34
CA GLU A 201 17.70 -4.09 -23.97
C GLU A 201 18.57 -3.35 -22.95
N ARG A 202 17.93 -2.98 -21.84
CA ARG A 202 18.56 -2.21 -20.76
C ARG A 202 18.94 -3.11 -19.59
N PHE A 203 20.19 -2.97 -19.15
CA PHE A 203 20.78 -3.70 -18.04
C PHE A 203 21.28 -2.74 -16.95
N LEU A 204 21.33 -3.25 -15.72
CA LEU A 204 22.01 -2.63 -14.59
C LEU A 204 23.34 -3.34 -14.39
N PHE A 205 24.43 -2.57 -14.43
CA PHE A 205 25.76 -3.05 -14.06
C PHE A 205 26.10 -2.54 -12.65
N SER A 206 26.55 -3.43 -11.76
CA SER A 206 27.06 -3.02 -10.44
C SER A 206 28.16 -3.95 -9.93
N MET A 207 29.01 -3.45 -9.06
CA MET A 207 30.08 -4.22 -8.41
C MET A 207 30.37 -3.65 -7.02
N LEU A 208 30.84 -4.49 -6.10
CA LEU A 208 31.44 -4.04 -4.85
C LEU A 208 32.92 -3.76 -5.08
N VAL A 209 33.34 -2.56 -4.73
CA VAL A 209 34.74 -2.15 -4.79
C VAL A 209 35.23 -1.74 -3.41
N LYS A 210 36.51 -2.03 -3.13
CA LYS A 210 37.28 -1.41 -2.06
C LYS A 210 38.51 -0.79 -2.71
N ALA A 211 38.52 0.53 -2.83
CA ALA A 211 39.59 1.30 -3.43
C ALA A 211 40.39 2.00 -2.32
N GLU A 212 41.68 1.70 -2.25
CA GLU A 212 42.60 2.15 -1.21
C GLU A 212 43.86 2.75 -1.86
N ASP A 213 44.51 3.67 -1.15
CA ASP A 213 45.80 4.26 -1.54
C ASP A 213 45.82 4.88 -2.95
N LEU A 214 44.68 5.41 -3.42
CA LEU A 214 44.60 6.09 -4.72
C LEU A 214 45.35 7.43 -4.69
N GLN A 215 46.40 7.55 -5.50
CA GLN A 215 47.15 8.80 -5.68
C GLN A 215 46.43 9.78 -6.63
N LYS A 216 46.92 11.02 -6.65
CA LYS A 216 46.39 12.06 -7.55
C LYS A 216 46.63 11.65 -9.01
N GLY A 217 45.55 11.47 -9.76
CA GLY A 217 45.58 11.01 -11.16
C GLY A 217 45.20 9.54 -11.32
N SER A 218 45.18 8.76 -10.24
CA SER A 218 44.71 7.37 -10.26
C SER A 218 43.19 7.30 -10.24
N PHE A 219 42.63 6.34 -10.98
CA PHE A 219 41.20 6.07 -11.01
C PHE A 219 40.92 4.61 -11.35
N TYR A 220 39.78 4.11 -10.91
CA TYR A 220 39.25 2.84 -11.38
C TYR A 220 38.12 3.07 -12.36
N PHE A 221 37.97 2.16 -13.31
CA PHE A 221 37.06 2.31 -14.44
C PHE A 221 36.35 1.00 -14.77
N VAL A 222 35.25 1.15 -15.50
CA VAL A 222 34.59 0.06 -16.21
C VAL A 222 34.40 0.48 -17.65
N GLU A 223 34.92 -0.32 -18.56
CA GLU A 223 34.74 -0.15 -19.99
C GLU A 223 33.92 -1.29 -20.58
N LEU A 224 33.21 -0.95 -21.66
CA LEU A 224 32.36 -1.85 -22.41
C LEU A 224 32.78 -1.84 -23.88
N ALA A 225 33.01 -3.00 -24.47
CA ALA A 225 33.26 -3.17 -25.90
C ALA A 225 32.30 -4.21 -26.49
N ALA A 226 31.72 -3.92 -27.66
CA ALA A 226 30.91 -4.87 -28.42
C ALA A 226 31.74 -5.44 -29.57
N ASP A 227 31.95 -6.76 -29.56
CA ASP A 227 32.80 -7.47 -30.51
C ASP A 227 34.20 -6.82 -30.57
N ASP A 228 34.68 -6.47 -31.76
CA ASP A 228 36.00 -5.85 -32.00
C ASP A 228 35.97 -4.31 -31.99
N LYS A 229 34.87 -3.69 -31.55
CA LYS A 229 34.75 -2.23 -31.50
C LYS A 229 35.57 -1.62 -30.35
N PRO A 230 35.99 -0.35 -30.48
CA PRO A 230 36.72 0.33 -29.40
C PRO A 230 35.90 0.34 -28.12
N ALA A 231 36.57 0.08 -27.00
CA ALA A 231 35.95 0.09 -25.69
C ALA A 231 35.54 1.51 -25.30
N ARG A 232 34.35 1.62 -24.69
CA ARG A 232 33.80 2.86 -24.16
C ARG A 232 33.77 2.80 -22.64
N SER A 233 34.31 3.81 -21.97
CA SER A 233 34.14 3.95 -20.53
C SER A 233 32.66 4.20 -20.18
N ILE A 234 32.11 3.33 -19.34
CA ILE A 234 30.75 3.45 -18.79
C ILE A 234 30.77 3.95 -17.35
N PHE A 235 31.86 3.72 -16.62
CA PHE A 235 32.03 4.17 -15.24
C PHE A 235 33.49 4.55 -15.00
N MET A 236 33.72 5.61 -14.22
CA MET A 236 35.05 6.01 -13.78
C MET A 236 34.95 6.74 -12.43
N SER A 237 35.86 6.46 -11.51
CA SER A 237 35.93 7.14 -10.22
C SER A 237 37.37 7.18 -9.71
N SER A 238 37.76 8.34 -9.19
CA SER A 238 39.05 8.57 -8.52
C SER A 238 38.92 8.64 -6.99
N SER A 239 37.74 8.31 -6.46
CA SER A 239 37.47 8.41 -5.01
C SER A 239 37.78 7.09 -4.31
N ALA A 240 38.63 7.15 -3.29
CA ALA A 240 38.85 6.04 -2.38
C ALA A 240 37.55 5.68 -1.65
N THR A 241 37.37 4.40 -1.35
CA THR A 241 36.23 3.92 -0.60
C THR A 241 36.48 4.04 0.89
N ARG A 242 35.41 4.24 1.67
CA ARG A 242 35.47 4.32 3.13
C ARG A 242 34.53 3.32 3.80
N PRO A 243 34.87 2.83 5.00
CA PRO A 243 33.96 2.07 5.85
C PRO A 243 32.61 2.76 6.02
N THR A 244 31.54 2.00 5.93
CA THR A 244 30.17 2.48 6.15
C THR A 244 29.48 1.58 7.16
N PHE A 245 28.36 2.01 7.72
CA PHE A 245 27.57 1.18 8.62
C PHE A 245 27.08 -0.11 7.92
N ALA A 246 26.66 0.00 6.65
CA ALA A 246 26.23 -1.15 5.86
C ALA A 246 27.39 -2.08 5.49
N ASN A 247 28.58 -1.53 5.25
CA ASN A 247 29.80 -2.27 4.91
C ASN A 247 31.01 -1.78 5.73
N PRO A 248 31.19 -2.32 6.95
CA PRO A 248 32.28 -1.94 7.84
C PRO A 248 33.68 -2.19 7.25
N CYS A 249 33.81 -3.15 6.33
CA CYS A 249 35.08 -3.54 5.73
C CYS A 249 35.58 -2.57 4.64
N GLY A 250 34.91 -1.43 4.42
CA GLY A 250 35.32 -0.43 3.43
C GLY A 250 34.79 -0.64 2.01
N PHE A 251 34.04 -1.71 1.74
CA PHE A 251 33.45 -1.90 0.41
C PHE A 251 32.28 -0.96 0.15
N GLN A 252 32.17 -0.51 -1.08
CA GLN A 252 31.05 0.28 -1.56
C GLN A 252 30.54 -0.27 -2.89
N ARG A 253 29.21 -0.27 -3.04
CA ARG A 253 28.56 -0.68 -4.29
C ARG A 253 28.60 0.49 -5.26
N VAL A 254 29.13 0.25 -6.44
CA VAL A 254 29.22 1.23 -7.53
C VAL A 254 28.72 0.58 -8.82
N GLY A 255 28.29 1.38 -9.79
CA GLY A 255 27.73 0.85 -11.01
C GLY A 255 27.18 1.91 -11.95
N VAL A 256 26.45 1.43 -12.95
CA VAL A 256 25.76 2.25 -13.95
C VAL A 256 24.37 1.66 -14.19
N SER A 257 23.35 2.50 -14.07
CA SER A 257 21.99 2.23 -14.51
C SER A 257 21.60 3.42 -15.38
N LEU A 258 21.44 3.29 -16.70
CA LEU A 258 21.22 2.07 -17.49
C LEU A 258 22.37 1.82 -18.48
N VAL A 259 22.70 0.54 -18.67
CA VAL A 259 23.63 0.07 -19.72
C VAL A 259 22.80 -0.59 -20.82
N ALA A 260 22.66 0.09 -21.96
CA ALA A 260 21.97 -0.47 -23.13
C ALA A 260 22.90 -1.39 -23.92
N VAL A 261 22.42 -2.58 -24.30
CA VAL A 261 23.16 -3.47 -25.20
C VAL A 261 23.29 -2.80 -26.57
N PRO A 262 24.51 -2.63 -27.12
CA PRO A 262 24.69 -1.99 -28.42
C PRO A 262 23.89 -2.70 -29.52
N VAL A 263 23.16 -1.92 -30.32
CA VAL A 263 22.28 -2.43 -31.40
C VAL A 263 23.05 -3.27 -32.42
N GLU A 264 24.34 -2.98 -32.58
CA GLU A 264 25.23 -3.60 -33.54
C GLU A 264 25.92 -4.88 -33.02
N LEU A 265 25.63 -5.31 -31.79
CA LEU A 265 26.24 -6.47 -31.15
C LEU A 265 25.97 -7.75 -31.96
N ARG A 266 27.03 -8.43 -32.40
CA ARG A 266 26.95 -9.68 -33.16
C ARG A 266 27.17 -10.90 -32.28
N SER A 267 28.21 -10.90 -31.46
CA SER A 267 28.66 -12.11 -30.77
C SER A 267 28.96 -11.92 -29.29
N ASN A 268 29.79 -10.94 -28.92
CA ASN A 268 30.41 -10.87 -27.60
C ASN A 268 30.38 -9.45 -27.05
N LEU A 269 29.98 -9.33 -25.79
CA LEU A 269 30.02 -8.09 -25.03
C LEU A 269 31.12 -8.23 -23.98
N ASN A 270 32.19 -7.46 -24.13
CA ASN A 270 33.39 -7.52 -23.31
C ASN A 270 33.37 -6.38 -22.29
N PHE A 271 33.58 -6.72 -21.02
CA PHE A 271 33.71 -5.76 -19.93
C PHE A 271 35.15 -5.75 -19.43
N ARG A 272 35.73 -4.56 -19.25
CA ARG A 272 37.03 -4.38 -18.60
C ARG A 272 36.84 -3.60 -17.31
N ILE A 273 37.17 -4.20 -16.17
CA ILE A 273 37.15 -3.54 -14.87
C ILE A 273 38.60 -3.37 -14.44
N GLY A 274 39.06 -2.13 -14.29
CA GLY A 274 40.47 -1.89 -14.06
C GLY A 274 40.80 -0.71 -13.18
N LEU A 275 42.08 -0.63 -12.84
CA LEU A 275 42.73 0.44 -12.10
C LEU A 275 43.83 1.03 -12.99
N GLU A 276 43.84 2.34 -13.13
CA GLU A 276 44.88 3.12 -13.79
C GLU A 276 45.55 4.01 -12.75
N GLY A 277 46.89 4.04 -12.76
CA GLY A 277 47.70 4.73 -11.76
C GLY A 277 47.88 3.95 -10.46
N GLU A 278 48.66 4.53 -9.54
CA GLU A 278 49.02 3.93 -8.25
C GLU A 278 47.79 3.78 -7.32
N GLY A 279 47.64 2.59 -6.73
CA GLY A 279 46.63 2.29 -5.73
C GLY A 279 46.27 0.81 -5.68
N ARG A 280 45.26 0.46 -4.87
CA ARG A 280 44.75 -0.92 -4.74
C ARG A 280 43.24 -0.95 -4.91
N LEU A 281 42.75 -1.87 -5.73
CA LEU A 281 41.32 -2.06 -6.00
C LEU A 281 40.94 -3.52 -5.74
N THR A 282 40.15 -3.77 -4.70
CA THR A 282 39.56 -5.09 -4.45
C THR A 282 38.16 -5.16 -5.03
N LEU A 283 37.84 -6.23 -5.78
CA LEU A 283 36.54 -6.41 -6.44
C LEU A 283 35.74 -7.56 -5.82
N GLN A 284 34.42 -7.40 -5.71
CA GLN A 284 33.49 -8.43 -5.28
C GLN A 284 32.11 -8.27 -5.95
N ASP A 285 31.33 -9.35 -6.01
CA ASP A 285 29.90 -9.38 -6.35
C ASP A 285 29.53 -8.56 -7.59
N ILE A 286 30.18 -8.87 -8.72
CA ILE A 286 29.87 -8.23 -10.01
C ILE A 286 28.51 -8.72 -10.50
N GLU A 287 27.63 -7.78 -10.83
CA GLU A 287 26.28 -8.03 -11.32
C GLU A 287 26.04 -7.32 -12.64
N PHE A 288 25.48 -8.06 -13.60
CA PHE A 288 24.92 -7.51 -14.84
C PHE A 288 23.52 -8.10 -15.02
N LYS A 289 22.49 -7.35 -14.63
CA LYS A 289 21.09 -7.81 -14.56
C LYS A 289 20.23 -7.09 -15.59
N ASN A 290 19.41 -7.83 -16.32
CA ASN A 290 18.39 -7.23 -17.20
C ASN A 290 17.36 -6.49 -16.33
N VAL A 291 17.07 -5.23 -16.66
CA VAL A 291 16.11 -4.37 -15.95
C VAL A 291 14.98 -3.91 -16.85
N GLU A 292 14.74 -4.62 -17.95
CA GLU A 292 13.70 -4.24 -18.92
C GLU A 292 12.27 -4.34 -18.32
N ALA A 293 12.04 -5.14 -17.27
CA ALA A 293 10.79 -5.04 -16.50
C ALA A 293 10.63 -3.70 -15.80
N VAL A 294 11.69 -3.12 -15.26
CA VAL A 294 11.63 -1.82 -14.61
C VAL A 294 11.44 -0.74 -15.67
N GLU A 295 12.34 -0.73 -16.65
CA GLU A 295 12.43 0.31 -17.68
C GLU A 295 11.29 0.31 -18.68
N GLY A 296 10.81 -0.88 -19.05
CA GLY A 296 9.66 -1.03 -19.94
C GLY A 296 8.36 -0.53 -19.31
N LEU A 297 8.27 -0.40 -17.98
CA LEU A 297 7.10 0.18 -17.34
C LEU A 297 7.11 1.72 -17.38
N TYR A 298 8.27 2.35 -17.18
CA TYR A 298 8.43 3.80 -17.29
C TYR A 298 8.23 4.28 -18.73
N SER A 299 9.01 3.70 -19.64
CA SER A 299 9.03 4.11 -21.06
C SER A 299 7.89 3.53 -21.91
N GLY A 300 7.23 2.48 -21.43
CA GLY A 300 6.28 1.68 -22.20
C GLY A 300 7.00 0.78 -23.21
N ARG A 301 6.32 -0.27 -23.69
CA ARG A 301 6.86 -1.16 -24.73
C ARG A 301 6.50 -0.65 -26.12
N LYS A 302 7.48 -0.60 -27.03
CA LYS A 302 7.22 -0.25 -28.43
C LYS A 302 6.39 -1.35 -29.07
N MET A 303 5.19 -1.00 -29.55
CA MET A 303 4.28 -1.95 -30.20
C MET A 303 4.24 -1.70 -31.70
N VAL A 304 4.21 -2.78 -32.48
CA VAL A 304 3.97 -2.73 -33.93
C VAL A 304 2.96 -3.80 -34.30
N THR A 305 2.09 -3.50 -35.27
CA THR A 305 1.10 -4.46 -35.78
C THR A 305 1.80 -5.60 -36.52
N GLU A 306 1.19 -6.78 -36.58
CA GLU A 306 1.72 -7.93 -37.32
C GLU A 306 1.98 -7.56 -38.80
N SER A 307 1.07 -6.78 -39.39
CA SER A 307 1.23 -6.14 -40.71
C SER A 307 2.39 -5.13 -40.82
N GLY A 308 2.69 -4.40 -39.74
CA GLY A 308 3.77 -3.40 -39.69
C GLY A 308 5.16 -4.00 -39.41
N LEU A 309 5.24 -5.24 -38.91
CA LEU A 309 6.49 -5.90 -38.56
C LEU A 309 7.46 -6.00 -39.75
N ALA A 310 6.93 -6.20 -40.95
CA ALA A 310 7.72 -6.30 -42.18
C ALA A 310 8.47 -5.00 -42.53
N SER A 311 7.96 -3.84 -42.10
CA SER A 311 8.56 -2.52 -42.36
C SER A 311 9.70 -2.16 -41.40
N LEU A 312 9.87 -2.91 -40.31
CA LEU A 312 10.96 -2.71 -39.35
C LEU A 312 12.25 -3.38 -39.82
N GLY A 313 13.39 -2.72 -39.58
CA GLY A 313 14.70 -3.36 -39.74
C GLY A 313 14.90 -4.52 -38.76
N ALA A 314 15.79 -5.47 -39.06
CA ALA A 314 16.02 -6.66 -38.23
C ALA A 314 16.26 -6.32 -36.75
N HIS A 315 17.02 -5.26 -36.47
CA HIS A 315 17.32 -4.78 -35.13
C HIS A 315 16.16 -4.07 -34.41
N GLU A 316 15.19 -3.53 -35.13
CA GLU A 316 14.00 -2.91 -34.54
C GLU A 316 12.92 -3.93 -34.16
N ARG A 317 12.96 -5.11 -34.77
CA ARG A 317 12.05 -6.23 -34.50
C ARG A 317 12.34 -6.88 -33.14
N ASP A 318 13.60 -6.92 -32.73
CA ASP A 318 14.02 -7.57 -31.48
C ASP A 318 13.50 -6.85 -30.22
N PHE A 319 13.14 -5.57 -30.34
CA PHE A 319 12.65 -4.73 -29.23
C PHE A 319 11.15 -4.38 -29.34
N THR A 320 10.41 -4.94 -30.30
CA THR A 320 9.00 -4.60 -30.54
C THR A 320 8.03 -5.71 -30.18
N VAL A 321 7.01 -5.36 -29.39
CA VAL A 321 5.91 -6.25 -29.06
C VAL A 321 4.94 -6.30 -30.25
N VAL A 322 4.80 -7.48 -30.86
CA VAL A 322 3.96 -7.67 -32.04
C VAL A 322 2.48 -7.78 -31.62
N LYS A 323 1.70 -6.76 -31.99
CA LYS A 323 0.26 -6.70 -31.77
C LYS A 323 -0.47 -7.41 -32.92
N PRO A 324 -1.31 -8.43 -32.65
CA PRO A 324 -2.15 -9.05 -33.67
C PRO A 324 -3.09 -8.03 -34.31
N ASP A 325 -3.27 -8.09 -35.63
CA ASP A 325 -4.16 -7.17 -36.35
C ASP A 325 -5.62 -7.30 -35.87
N ASN A 326 -6.07 -8.53 -35.55
CA ASN A 326 -7.40 -8.78 -34.98
C ASN A 326 -7.32 -9.09 -33.48
N MET A 327 -7.70 -8.11 -32.67
CA MET A 327 -7.72 -8.20 -31.20
C MET A 327 -8.85 -9.09 -30.64
N PHE A 328 -9.90 -9.37 -31.41
CA PHE A 328 -11.00 -10.26 -31.02
C PHE A 328 -10.73 -11.74 -31.35
N SER A 329 -9.59 -12.04 -31.98
CA SER A 329 -9.14 -13.41 -32.21
C SER A 329 -8.57 -14.03 -30.93
N TRP A 330 -8.42 -15.36 -30.90
CA TRP A 330 -7.72 -16.05 -29.79
C TRP A 330 -6.29 -15.51 -29.57
N ARG A 331 -5.58 -15.16 -30.66
CA ARG A 331 -4.25 -14.53 -30.58
C ARG A 331 -4.33 -13.14 -29.98
N GLY A 332 -5.35 -12.35 -30.32
CA GLY A 332 -5.63 -11.04 -29.73
C GLY A 332 -5.97 -11.11 -28.24
N LEU A 333 -6.84 -12.05 -27.83
CA LEU A 333 -7.15 -12.33 -26.43
C LEU A 333 -5.90 -12.78 -25.65
N LYS A 334 -5.11 -13.71 -26.21
CA LYS A 334 -3.83 -14.12 -25.61
C LYS A 334 -2.88 -12.93 -25.47
N PHE A 335 -2.83 -12.06 -26.47
CA PHE A 335 -2.00 -10.85 -26.45
C PHE A 335 -2.46 -9.86 -25.38
N LEU A 336 -3.76 -9.64 -25.21
CA LEU A 336 -4.30 -8.80 -24.12
C LEU A 336 -3.93 -9.33 -22.74
N VAL A 337 -3.87 -10.66 -22.57
CA VAL A 337 -3.59 -11.30 -21.28
C VAL A 337 -2.09 -11.45 -21.00
N THR A 338 -1.23 -11.55 -22.01
CA THR A 338 0.18 -11.94 -21.81
C THR A 338 1.21 -11.09 -22.57
N GLY A 339 0.80 -10.28 -23.55
CA GLY A 339 1.72 -9.65 -24.51
C GLY A 339 2.59 -8.54 -23.92
N TYR A 340 2.17 -7.92 -22.82
CA TYR A 340 2.77 -6.67 -22.33
C TYR A 340 3.72 -6.87 -21.13
N ILE A 341 3.43 -7.83 -20.26
CA ILE A 341 4.04 -7.92 -18.93
C ILE A 341 5.14 -8.99 -18.95
N PRO A 342 6.39 -8.68 -18.54
CA PRO A 342 7.46 -9.66 -18.37
C PRO A 342 7.23 -10.51 -17.11
N LEU A 343 6.26 -11.43 -17.18
CA LEU A 343 5.80 -12.22 -16.03
C LEU A 343 6.95 -12.98 -15.34
N ALA A 344 7.92 -13.49 -16.10
CA ALA A 344 9.07 -14.22 -15.55
C ALA A 344 9.88 -13.40 -14.53
N GLN A 345 10.10 -12.11 -14.82
CA GLN A 345 10.84 -11.19 -13.94
C GLN A 345 10.01 -10.77 -12.71
N TRP A 346 8.68 -10.90 -12.80
CA TRP A 346 7.75 -10.59 -11.71
C TRP A 346 7.47 -11.75 -10.75
N VAL A 347 7.84 -12.99 -11.10
CA VAL A 347 7.52 -14.16 -10.25
C VAL A 347 8.10 -14.02 -8.85
N ALA A 348 9.38 -13.67 -8.73
CA ALA A 348 10.06 -13.54 -7.44
C ALA A 348 9.41 -12.46 -6.53
N PRO A 349 9.25 -11.20 -6.96
CA PRO A 349 8.58 -10.18 -6.17
C PRO A 349 7.11 -10.52 -5.90
N ALA A 350 6.39 -11.11 -6.86
CA ALA A 350 5.01 -11.51 -6.65
C ALA A 350 4.88 -12.55 -5.53
N ILE A 351 5.73 -13.58 -5.51
CA ILE A 351 5.76 -14.58 -4.43
C ILE A 351 6.12 -13.92 -3.10
N ALA A 352 7.16 -13.08 -3.08
CA ALA A 352 7.63 -12.45 -1.86
C ALA A 352 6.57 -11.56 -1.22
N TRP A 353 6.00 -10.63 -1.97
CA TRP A 353 4.97 -9.74 -1.44
C TRP A 353 3.66 -10.47 -1.13
N THR A 354 3.27 -11.46 -1.94
CA THR A 354 2.07 -12.28 -1.67
C THR A 354 2.20 -13.07 -0.37
N ALA A 355 3.38 -13.63 -0.07
CA ALA A 355 3.61 -14.34 1.18
C ALA A 355 3.42 -13.43 2.40
N LEU A 356 4.00 -12.23 2.37
CA LEU A 356 3.87 -11.25 3.45
C LEU A 356 2.42 -10.75 3.60
N ILE A 357 1.79 -10.32 2.50
CA ILE A 357 0.42 -9.79 2.51
C ILE A 357 -0.58 -10.88 2.94
N GLY A 358 -0.39 -12.11 2.46
CA GLY A 358 -1.16 -13.28 2.90
C GLY A 358 -0.98 -13.56 4.40
N GLY A 359 0.24 -13.48 4.91
CA GLY A 359 0.53 -13.58 6.35
C GLY A 359 -0.22 -12.52 7.17
N LEU A 360 -0.16 -11.25 6.74
CA LEU A 360 -0.90 -10.16 7.38
C LEU A 360 -2.42 -10.37 7.31
N PHE A 361 -2.95 -10.77 6.14
CA PHE A 361 -4.38 -11.07 5.97
C PHE A 361 -4.86 -12.16 6.93
N ILE A 362 -4.11 -13.26 7.03
CA ILE A 362 -4.41 -14.37 7.94
C ILE A 362 -4.33 -13.90 9.40
N GLY A 363 -3.32 -13.09 9.74
CA GLY A 363 -3.15 -12.53 11.08
C GLY A 363 -4.33 -11.65 11.49
N PHE A 364 -4.74 -10.71 10.64
CA PHE A 364 -5.93 -9.89 10.87
C PHE A 364 -7.20 -10.72 10.99
N LEU A 365 -7.37 -11.73 10.13
CA LEU A 365 -8.56 -12.57 10.14
C LEU A 365 -8.64 -13.39 11.45
N GLY A 366 -7.51 -13.94 11.90
CA GLY A 366 -7.40 -14.65 13.17
C GLY A 366 -7.74 -13.75 14.36
N LEU A 367 -7.15 -12.55 14.43
CA LEU A 367 -7.43 -11.59 15.50
C LEU A 367 -8.91 -11.15 15.52
N ASN A 368 -9.46 -10.86 14.34
CA ASN A 368 -10.87 -10.49 14.18
C ASN A 368 -11.82 -11.62 14.59
N LEU A 369 -11.51 -12.88 14.23
CA LEU A 369 -12.32 -14.04 14.64
C LEU A 369 -12.31 -14.26 16.16
N LEU A 370 -11.17 -14.02 16.83
CA LEU A 370 -11.05 -14.13 18.30
C LEU A 370 -11.96 -13.13 19.03
N LEU A 371 -12.02 -11.88 18.54
CA LEU A 371 -12.79 -10.80 19.17
C LEU A 371 -14.16 -10.52 18.57
N ARG A 372 -14.54 -11.17 17.46
CA ARG A 372 -15.87 -11.01 16.83
C ARG A 372 -17.00 -11.10 17.84
N LYS A 373 -16.99 -12.12 18.69
CA LYS A 373 -18.04 -12.34 19.70
C LYS A 373 -18.03 -11.25 20.77
N GLN A 374 -16.84 -10.85 21.22
CA GLN A 374 -16.68 -9.78 22.19
C GLN A 374 -17.29 -8.47 21.66
N TRP A 375 -16.97 -8.09 20.42
CA TRP A 375 -17.43 -6.84 19.83
C TRP A 375 -18.90 -6.85 19.39
N SER A 376 -19.38 -7.95 18.83
CA SER A 376 -20.75 -8.07 18.30
C SER A 376 -21.79 -8.38 19.39
N GLU A 377 -21.47 -9.24 20.37
CA GLU A 377 -22.46 -9.78 21.32
C GLU A 377 -22.31 -9.19 22.74
N HIS A 378 -21.08 -9.03 23.24
CA HIS A 378 -20.85 -8.48 24.58
C HIS A 378 -20.84 -6.94 24.60
N GLU A 379 -20.06 -6.32 23.71
CA GLU A 379 -19.96 -4.86 23.60
C GLU A 379 -21.03 -4.26 22.68
N ARG A 380 -21.66 -5.09 21.83
CA ARG A 380 -22.77 -4.73 20.93
C ARG A 380 -22.50 -3.46 20.13
N PHE A 381 -21.32 -3.39 19.53
CA PHE A 381 -20.99 -2.28 18.64
C PHE A 381 -21.99 -2.16 17.49
N SER A 382 -22.20 -0.93 17.02
CA SER A 382 -23.26 -0.61 16.05
C SER A 382 -22.89 -0.97 14.60
N PHE A 383 -21.59 -1.15 14.31
CA PHE A 383 -21.07 -1.41 12.96
C PHE A 383 -21.72 -0.52 11.87
N PRO A 384 -21.59 0.83 11.95
CA PRO A 384 -22.33 1.74 11.06
C PRO A 384 -22.12 1.46 9.57
N GLN A 385 -20.94 0.95 9.21
CA GLN A 385 -20.55 0.61 7.85
C GLN A 385 -21.30 -0.59 7.26
N THR A 386 -21.92 -1.43 8.10
CA THR A 386 -22.75 -2.57 7.65
C THR A 386 -24.17 -2.15 7.30
N ILE A 387 -24.61 -0.95 7.71
CA ILE A 387 -25.98 -0.46 7.52
C ILE A 387 -26.29 -0.32 6.03
N LEU A 388 -25.40 0.33 5.28
CA LEU A 388 -25.57 0.55 3.84
C LEU A 388 -25.73 -0.75 3.06
N PRO A 389 -24.76 -1.70 3.09
CA PRO A 389 -24.88 -2.94 2.34
C PRO A 389 -26.02 -3.82 2.81
N ARG A 390 -26.36 -3.80 4.11
CA ARG A 390 -27.53 -4.52 4.61
C ARG A 390 -28.82 -4.03 3.95
N HIS A 391 -29.03 -2.72 3.89
CA HIS A 391 -30.24 -2.16 3.27
C HIS A 391 -30.24 -2.33 1.75
N LEU A 392 -29.06 -2.27 1.12
CA LEU A 392 -28.92 -2.45 -0.32
C LEU A 392 -29.19 -3.90 -0.76
N LEU A 393 -28.67 -4.88 -0.02
CA LEU A 393 -28.74 -6.31 -0.37
C LEU A 393 -29.96 -7.04 0.24
N ALA A 394 -30.73 -6.38 1.10
CA ALA A 394 -31.94 -6.95 1.69
C ALA A 394 -33.06 -7.10 0.65
N GLU A 395 -33.60 -8.31 0.57
CA GLU A 395 -34.75 -8.64 -0.27
C GLU A 395 -35.92 -9.09 0.61
N GLU A 396 -37.12 -8.62 0.25
CA GLU A 396 -38.38 -9.06 0.83
C GLU A 396 -39.24 -9.77 -0.21
N HIS A 397 -40.05 -10.72 0.28
CA HIS A 397 -41.01 -11.44 -0.55
C HIS A 397 -42.32 -10.67 -0.59
N SER A 398 -42.80 -10.35 -1.78
CA SER A 398 -44.09 -9.70 -1.96
C SER A 398 -45.25 -10.67 -1.77
N HIS A 399 -46.37 -10.17 -1.25
CA HIS A 399 -47.63 -10.90 -1.14
C HIS A 399 -48.17 -11.39 -2.49
N THR A 400 -47.80 -10.77 -3.61
CA THR A 400 -48.23 -11.12 -4.97
C THR A 400 -47.28 -12.09 -5.70
N GLY A 401 -46.27 -12.62 -5.00
CA GLY A 401 -45.30 -13.56 -5.57
C GLY A 401 -44.17 -12.86 -6.32
N GLY A 402 -43.03 -12.65 -5.66
CA GLY A 402 -41.86 -12.02 -6.26
C GLY A 402 -40.94 -11.39 -5.21
N TRP A 403 -39.66 -11.25 -5.53
CA TRP A 403 -38.68 -10.62 -4.65
C TRP A 403 -38.45 -9.16 -5.06
N TYR A 404 -38.53 -8.24 -4.10
CA TYR A 404 -38.21 -6.83 -4.32
C TYR A 404 -37.21 -6.32 -3.26
N TYR A 405 -36.55 -5.21 -3.58
CA TYR A 405 -35.66 -4.50 -2.66
C TYR A 405 -36.44 -3.39 -1.96
N PRO A 406 -36.65 -3.45 -0.63
CA PRO A 406 -37.44 -2.45 0.11
C PRO A 406 -36.88 -1.03 0.00
N LEU A 407 -35.56 -0.90 -0.12
CA LEU A 407 -34.87 0.39 -0.23
C LEU A 407 -35.39 1.24 -1.40
N PHE A 408 -35.53 0.64 -2.60
CA PHE A 408 -35.97 1.35 -3.81
C PHE A 408 -37.45 1.75 -3.79
N ARG A 409 -38.23 1.31 -2.81
CA ARG A 409 -39.62 1.75 -2.59
C ARG A 409 -39.75 2.80 -1.50
N ASN A 410 -38.68 3.10 -0.77
CA ASN A 410 -38.71 4.04 0.35
C ASN A 410 -38.65 5.49 -0.13
N ARG A 411 -39.63 6.30 0.24
CA ARG A 411 -39.71 7.74 -0.14
C ARG A 411 -38.55 8.57 0.41
N ALA A 412 -38.06 8.27 1.62
CA ALA A 412 -36.95 9.01 2.22
C ALA A 412 -35.65 8.78 1.43
N MET A 413 -35.45 7.59 0.87
CA MET A 413 -34.32 7.31 -0.03
C MET A 413 -34.38 8.17 -1.28
N TRP A 414 -35.52 8.19 -1.97
CA TRP A 414 -35.70 9.04 -3.16
C TRP A 414 -35.59 10.54 -2.85
N LEU A 415 -35.99 10.97 -1.65
CA LEU A 415 -35.79 12.35 -1.20
C LEU A 415 -34.29 12.67 -1.07
N GLY A 416 -33.51 11.82 -0.40
CA GLY A 416 -32.06 12.01 -0.30
C GLY A 416 -31.38 11.99 -1.66
N PHE A 417 -31.79 11.06 -2.53
CA PHE A 417 -31.30 10.97 -3.90
C PHE A 417 -31.62 12.22 -4.72
N GLY A 418 -32.89 12.66 -4.70
CA GLY A 418 -33.38 13.79 -5.47
C GLY A 418 -32.85 15.14 -5.01
N ILE A 419 -32.46 15.29 -3.74
CA ILE A 419 -31.79 16.49 -3.23
C ILE A 419 -30.31 16.50 -3.61
N THR A 420 -29.62 15.37 -3.46
CA THR A 420 -28.17 15.32 -3.68
C THR A 420 -27.79 15.31 -5.16
N LEU A 421 -28.51 14.56 -6.01
CA LEU A 421 -28.14 14.38 -7.41
C LEU A 421 -28.01 15.72 -8.18
N PRO A 422 -28.96 16.67 -8.10
CA PRO A 422 -28.81 17.95 -8.79
C PRO A 422 -27.59 18.73 -8.31
N LEU A 423 -27.28 18.71 -7.01
CA LEU A 423 -26.15 19.47 -6.44
C LEU A 423 -24.81 18.95 -6.97
N VAL A 424 -24.64 17.63 -7.05
CA VAL A 424 -23.40 17.02 -7.53
C VAL A 424 -23.29 17.08 -9.06
N VAL A 425 -24.40 16.98 -9.78
CA VAL A 425 -24.42 17.15 -11.25
C VAL A 425 -24.12 18.60 -11.63
N LEU A 426 -24.68 19.59 -10.94
CA LEU A 426 -24.35 21.00 -11.18
C LEU A 426 -22.86 21.29 -11.01
N LYS A 427 -22.21 20.66 -10.03
CA LYS A 427 -20.77 20.77 -9.81
C LYS A 427 -19.96 20.27 -11.02
N GLY A 428 -20.29 19.09 -11.55
CA GLY A 428 -19.61 18.57 -12.74
C GLY A 428 -19.96 19.33 -14.03
N LEU A 429 -21.18 19.88 -14.14
CA LEU A 429 -21.53 20.75 -15.26
C LEU A 429 -20.82 22.11 -15.21
N HIS A 430 -20.64 22.69 -14.02
CA HIS A 430 -19.88 23.93 -13.82
C HIS A 430 -18.42 23.80 -14.27
N PHE A 431 -17.82 22.61 -14.16
CA PHE A 431 -16.49 22.35 -14.68
C PHE A 431 -16.41 22.53 -16.21
N TYR A 432 -17.40 22.04 -16.95
CA TYR A 432 -17.44 22.19 -18.41
C TYR A 432 -17.96 23.57 -18.85
N ASN A 433 -18.83 24.19 -18.05
CA ASN A 433 -19.38 25.52 -18.31
C ASN A 433 -19.45 26.34 -17.01
N PRO A 434 -18.47 27.22 -16.76
CA PRO A 434 -18.42 28.06 -15.55
C PRO A 434 -19.63 28.98 -15.35
N ALA A 435 -20.46 29.24 -16.38
CA ALA A 435 -21.68 30.02 -16.24
C ALA A 435 -22.79 29.31 -15.45
N ILE A 436 -22.71 27.98 -15.31
CA ILE A 436 -23.66 27.20 -14.53
C ILE A 436 -23.36 27.41 -13.04
N PRO A 437 -24.28 27.95 -12.21
CA PRO A 437 -24.01 28.13 -10.80
C PRO A 437 -23.93 26.78 -10.09
N ALA A 438 -22.79 26.46 -9.49
CA ALA A 438 -22.64 25.31 -8.60
C ALA A 438 -22.36 25.79 -7.17
N PRO A 439 -22.97 25.18 -6.15
CA PRO A 439 -22.59 25.41 -4.77
C PRO A 439 -21.19 24.84 -4.54
N MET A 440 -20.17 25.66 -4.81
CA MET A 440 -18.78 25.30 -4.57
C MET A 440 -18.47 25.45 -3.08
N PHE A 441 -18.58 24.35 -2.35
CA PHE A 441 -17.97 24.20 -1.03
C PHE A 441 -16.46 23.94 -1.19
N ALA A 442 -15.78 24.88 -1.85
CA ALA A 442 -14.35 24.78 -2.13
C ALA A 442 -13.55 24.73 -0.82
N ALA A 443 -12.35 24.16 -0.89
CA ALA A 443 -11.41 24.13 0.21
C ALA A 443 -10.98 25.55 0.60
N GLY A 444 -11.78 26.21 1.43
CA GLY A 444 -11.53 27.57 1.89
C GLY A 444 -10.52 27.55 3.01
N ASN A 445 -9.37 28.18 2.81
CA ASN A 445 -8.44 28.45 3.91
C ASN A 445 -8.96 29.66 4.69
N PHE A 446 -9.62 29.39 5.83
CA PHE A 446 -10.14 30.44 6.68
C PHE A 446 -9.07 31.44 7.15
N SER A 447 -7.78 31.08 7.10
CA SER A 447 -6.67 31.96 7.46
C SER A 447 -6.62 33.26 6.64
N ALA A 448 -7.17 33.28 5.42
CA ALA A 448 -7.25 34.48 4.59
C ALA A 448 -8.15 35.58 5.21
N TYR A 449 -9.09 35.20 6.09
CA TYR A 449 -10.00 36.13 6.76
C TYR A 449 -9.45 36.68 8.08
N PHE A 450 -8.25 36.26 8.50
CA PHE A 450 -7.67 36.65 9.80
C PHE A 450 -6.31 37.32 9.63
N SER A 451 -6.18 38.52 10.20
CA SER A 451 -4.93 39.30 10.19
C SER A 451 -3.97 38.92 11.33
N ASN A 452 -4.48 38.39 12.45
CA ASN A 452 -3.65 37.99 13.59
C ASN A 452 -2.79 36.75 13.24
N PRO A 453 -1.45 36.78 13.40
CA PRO A 453 -0.57 35.68 13.02
C PRO A 453 -0.87 34.34 13.70
N LEU A 454 -1.29 34.34 14.97
CA LEU A 454 -1.62 33.11 15.71
C LEU A 454 -2.94 32.50 15.20
N ILE A 455 -3.97 33.33 15.00
CA ILE A 455 -5.25 32.87 14.45
C ILE A 455 -5.07 32.40 13.00
N LYS A 456 -4.25 33.11 12.22
CA LYS A 456 -3.88 32.72 10.87
C LYS A 456 -3.18 31.37 10.85
N ALA A 457 -2.19 31.15 11.72
CA ALA A 457 -1.48 29.88 11.86
C ALA A 457 -2.41 28.74 12.32
N PHE A 458 -3.41 29.04 13.16
CA PHE A 458 -4.42 28.06 13.57
C PHE A 458 -5.32 27.63 12.41
N PHE A 459 -5.89 28.57 11.66
CA PHE A 459 -6.79 28.26 10.54
C PHE A 459 -6.06 27.75 9.29
N GLN A 460 -4.74 27.93 9.19
CA GLN A 460 -3.91 27.22 8.21
C GLN A 460 -3.92 25.69 8.47
N ASP A 461 -3.81 25.27 9.74
CA ASP A 461 -3.79 23.85 10.14
C ASP A 461 -5.21 23.21 10.18
N VAL A 462 -6.28 24.03 10.22
CA VAL A 462 -7.70 23.62 10.37
C VAL A 462 -8.54 23.91 9.12
N SER A 463 -7.92 24.09 7.94
CA SER A 463 -8.64 24.40 6.70
C SER A 463 -9.70 23.34 6.33
N VAL A 464 -10.80 23.77 5.69
CA VAL A 464 -11.79 22.87 5.07
C VAL A 464 -11.11 22.29 3.83
N GLY A 465 -10.87 20.99 3.78
CA GLY A 465 -10.06 20.35 2.72
C GLY A 465 -8.86 19.56 3.24
N GLY A 466 -8.27 20.02 4.35
CA GLY A 466 -7.06 19.44 4.93
C GLY A 466 -5.89 19.31 3.94
N THR A 467 -4.85 18.57 4.33
CA THR A 467 -3.68 18.26 3.47
C THR A 467 -4.03 17.39 2.26
N ILE A 468 -5.21 16.76 2.24
CA ILE A 468 -5.63 15.79 1.21
C ILE A 468 -6.48 16.48 0.12
N GLY A 469 -6.85 17.76 0.28
CA GLY A 469 -7.70 18.46 -0.69
C GLY A 469 -9.14 17.94 -0.76
N ALA A 470 -9.52 17.01 0.14
CA ALA A 470 -10.88 16.52 0.27
C ALA A 470 -11.73 17.59 0.94
N GLY A 471 -12.29 18.49 0.14
CA GLY A 471 -13.31 19.44 0.57
C GLY A 471 -14.56 18.74 1.12
N PHE A 472 -15.65 19.48 1.24
CA PHE A 472 -16.93 18.87 1.60
C PHE A 472 -17.38 17.86 0.53
N SER A 473 -17.66 16.61 0.93
CA SER A 473 -18.22 15.58 0.06
C SER A 473 -19.54 15.05 0.61
N PHE A 474 -20.54 14.98 -0.27
CA PHE A 474 -21.85 14.43 0.08
C PHE A 474 -21.79 12.94 0.42
N SER A 475 -20.85 12.19 -0.19
CA SER A 475 -20.64 10.77 0.10
C SER A 475 -20.17 10.55 1.54
N LEU A 476 -19.19 11.35 2.02
CA LEU A 476 -18.70 11.29 3.39
C LEU A 476 -19.74 11.77 4.39
N LEU A 477 -20.51 12.82 4.06
CA LEU A 477 -21.60 13.30 4.90
C LEU A 477 -22.69 12.23 5.07
N ALA A 478 -23.09 11.55 4.00
CA ALA A 478 -24.11 10.50 4.05
C ALA A 478 -23.74 9.41 5.06
N ILE A 479 -22.46 9.04 5.12
CA ILE A 479 -21.98 8.00 6.05
C ILE A 479 -21.78 8.58 7.45
N ALA A 480 -21.28 9.81 7.57
CA ALA A 480 -21.16 10.51 8.85
C ALA A 480 -22.52 10.61 9.58
N LEU A 481 -23.61 10.82 8.82
CA LEU A 481 -24.97 10.84 9.35
C LEU A 481 -25.43 9.50 9.93
N LEU A 482 -24.76 8.39 9.63
CA LEU A 482 -25.04 7.07 10.22
C LEU A 482 -24.31 6.86 11.56
N ILE A 483 -23.23 7.62 11.84
CA ILE A 483 -22.44 7.52 13.07
C ILE A 483 -23.23 8.05 14.28
N ASP A 484 -23.07 7.40 15.44
CA ASP A 484 -23.73 7.81 16.68
C ASP A 484 -23.35 9.24 17.11
N THR A 485 -24.35 10.00 17.57
CA THR A 485 -24.22 11.44 17.86
C THR A 485 -23.16 11.74 18.94
N ASN A 486 -23.03 10.89 19.96
CA ASN A 486 -22.03 11.04 21.02
C ASN A 486 -20.60 10.77 20.51
N VAL A 487 -20.45 9.86 19.54
CA VAL A 487 -19.16 9.54 18.93
C VAL A 487 -18.74 10.69 18.01
N LEU A 488 -19.65 11.23 17.20
CA LEU A 488 -19.40 12.43 16.39
C LEU A 488 -18.96 13.61 17.26
N PHE A 489 -19.64 13.85 18.40
CA PHE A 489 -19.24 14.88 19.34
C PHE A 489 -17.82 14.64 19.89
N SER A 490 -17.51 13.41 20.29
CA SER A 490 -16.17 13.05 20.80
C SER A 490 -15.08 13.25 19.75
N LEU A 491 -15.31 12.84 18.50
CA LEU A 491 -14.38 13.06 17.38
C LEU A 491 -14.12 14.55 17.18
N LEU A 492 -15.20 15.36 17.14
CA LEU A 492 -15.10 16.79 16.94
C LEU A 492 -14.31 17.47 18.06
N ILE A 493 -14.74 17.30 19.32
CA ILE A 493 -14.11 18.01 20.44
C ILE A 493 -12.65 17.60 20.62
N SER A 494 -12.31 16.32 20.46
CA SER A 494 -10.92 15.86 20.56
C SER A 494 -10.04 16.42 19.44
N TYR A 495 -10.56 16.53 18.21
CA TYR A 495 -9.84 17.18 17.11
C TYR A 495 -9.55 18.65 17.43
N TRP A 496 -10.56 19.41 17.85
CA TRP A 496 -10.38 20.82 18.22
C TRP A 496 -9.43 21.00 19.40
N LEU A 497 -9.51 20.15 20.43
CA LEU A 497 -8.57 20.18 21.56
C LEU A 497 -7.13 19.87 21.12
N PHE A 498 -6.93 18.92 20.20
CA PHE A 498 -5.60 18.63 19.65
C PHE A 498 -5.04 19.81 18.86
N GLN A 499 -5.87 20.50 18.09
CA GLN A 499 -5.46 21.69 17.33
C GLN A 499 -5.18 22.89 18.25
N LEU A 500 -5.94 23.04 19.33
CA LEU A 500 -5.63 24.01 20.39
C LEU A 500 -4.30 23.68 21.10
N TRP A 501 -4.01 22.41 21.33
CA TRP A 501 -2.71 21.97 21.86
C TRP A 501 -1.55 22.35 20.93
N ASN A 502 -1.71 22.11 19.62
CA ASN A 502 -0.74 22.52 18.61
C ASN A 502 -0.52 24.05 18.62
N LEU A 503 -1.60 24.84 18.69
CA LEU A 503 -1.52 26.30 18.77
C LEU A 503 -0.83 26.78 20.06
N PHE A 504 -1.13 26.15 21.19
CA PHE A 504 -0.53 26.46 22.48
C PHE A 504 1.00 26.35 22.40
N GLY A 505 1.54 25.27 21.82
CA GLY A 505 2.98 25.15 21.70
C GLY A 505 3.62 26.16 20.74
N LYS A 506 2.92 26.61 19.70
CA LYS A 506 3.41 27.72 18.86
C LYS A 506 3.42 29.05 19.65
N ALA A 507 2.40 29.31 20.45
CA ALA A 507 2.30 30.53 21.25
C ALA A 507 3.35 30.61 22.38
N PHE A 508 3.70 29.49 23.01
CA PHE A 508 4.65 29.41 24.12
C PHE A 508 6.05 28.91 23.72
N ASN A 509 6.39 28.91 22.42
CA ASN A 509 7.67 28.48 21.87
C ASN A 509 8.10 27.05 22.27
N PHE A 510 7.13 26.13 22.42
CA PHE A 510 7.42 24.69 22.53
C PHE A 510 7.84 24.06 21.20
N THR A 511 7.70 24.80 20.09
CA THR A 511 8.30 24.45 18.79
C THR A 511 9.83 24.35 18.82
N ARG A 512 10.49 24.85 19.87
CA ARG A 512 11.92 24.60 20.12
C ARG A 512 12.25 23.11 20.30
N PHE A 513 11.27 22.29 20.67
CA PHE A 513 11.43 20.84 20.75
C PHE A 513 11.17 20.23 19.37
N PRO A 514 12.18 19.57 18.76
CA PRO A 514 12.02 18.98 17.44
C PRO A 514 10.84 18.01 17.40
N GLY A 515 9.99 18.19 16.40
CA GLY A 515 8.84 17.33 16.16
C GLY A 515 7.58 17.69 16.95
N TYR A 516 7.60 18.66 17.89
CA TYR A 516 6.40 19.10 18.62
C TYR A 516 5.24 19.45 17.64
N PRO A 517 3.98 19.03 17.90
CA PRO A 517 3.47 18.31 19.07
C PRO A 517 3.61 16.78 18.99
N TRP A 518 4.58 16.26 18.25
CA TRP A 518 4.78 14.83 17.98
C TRP A 518 3.52 14.16 17.45
N ARG A 519 2.83 14.83 16.52
CA ARG A 519 1.50 14.45 16.02
C ARG A 519 1.43 12.98 15.60
N HIS A 520 2.41 12.53 14.84
CA HIS A 520 2.44 11.19 14.28
C HIS A 520 2.81 10.14 15.34
N GLN A 521 3.75 10.45 16.23
CA GLN A 521 4.14 9.62 17.36
C GLN A 521 3.00 9.45 18.37
N GLN A 522 2.30 10.53 18.73
CA GLN A 522 1.10 10.49 19.56
C GLN A 522 0.00 9.65 18.90
N HIS A 523 -0.21 9.79 17.58
CA HIS A 523 -1.18 9.00 16.85
C HIS A 523 -0.86 7.49 16.90
N MET A 524 0.40 7.10 16.65
CA MET A 524 0.86 5.72 16.77
C MET A 524 0.70 5.18 18.20
N GLY A 525 1.12 5.97 19.19
CA GLY A 525 0.98 5.66 20.60
C GLY A 525 -0.47 5.45 21.02
N ALA A 526 -1.38 6.29 20.53
CA ALA A 526 -2.81 6.18 20.80
C ALA A 526 -3.40 4.90 20.18
N PHE A 527 -3.00 4.53 18.95
CA PHE A 527 -3.40 3.25 18.33
C PHE A 527 -2.91 2.03 19.12
N ILE A 528 -1.64 2.03 19.53
CA ILE A 528 -1.07 0.96 20.37
C ILE A 528 -1.81 0.90 21.71
N GLY A 529 -1.97 2.05 22.38
CA GLY A 529 -2.69 2.15 23.64
C GLY A 529 -4.14 1.67 23.54
N TYR A 530 -4.84 1.99 22.46
CA TYR A 530 -6.20 1.56 22.20
C TYR A 530 -6.32 0.06 21.89
N ALA A 531 -5.35 -0.52 21.16
CA ALA A 531 -5.25 -1.96 20.96
C ALA A 531 -5.05 -2.70 22.30
N LEU A 532 -4.11 -2.24 23.12
CA LEU A 532 -3.86 -2.81 24.45
C LEU A 532 -5.09 -2.67 25.36
N LEU A 533 -5.78 -1.52 25.31
CA LEU A 533 -7.04 -1.31 26.03
C LEU A 533 -8.11 -2.31 25.58
N ALA A 534 -8.23 -2.58 24.28
CA ALA A 534 -9.18 -3.57 23.75
C ALA A 534 -8.90 -4.97 24.28
N VAL A 535 -7.63 -5.38 24.31
CA VAL A 535 -7.20 -6.67 24.88
C VAL A 535 -7.48 -6.70 26.38
N PHE A 536 -7.21 -5.61 27.10
CA PHE A 536 -7.49 -5.49 28.52
C PHE A 536 -8.98 -5.62 28.85
N VAL A 537 -9.86 -4.95 28.09
CA VAL A 537 -11.32 -5.08 28.24
C VAL A 537 -11.78 -6.50 27.93
N ALA A 538 -11.23 -7.12 26.88
CA ALA A 538 -11.53 -8.49 26.48
C ALA A 538 -10.89 -9.58 27.36
N ARG A 539 -10.09 -9.26 28.38
CA ARG A 539 -9.27 -10.22 29.15
C ARG A 539 -10.05 -11.42 29.71
N ARG A 540 -11.28 -11.19 30.18
CA ARG A 540 -12.15 -12.25 30.72
C ARG A 540 -12.63 -13.18 29.62
N HIS A 541 -13.05 -12.63 28.48
CA HIS A 541 -13.43 -13.37 27.28
C HIS A 541 -12.23 -14.17 26.74
N LEU A 542 -11.07 -13.54 26.58
CA LEU A 542 -9.85 -14.21 26.13
C LEU A 542 -9.42 -15.33 27.07
N ALA A 543 -9.45 -15.14 28.39
CA ALA A 543 -9.16 -16.19 29.35
C ALA A 543 -10.12 -17.38 29.24
N GLN A 544 -11.41 -17.15 28.97
CA GLN A 544 -12.39 -18.21 28.71
C GLN A 544 -12.08 -18.95 27.40
N VAL A 545 -11.73 -18.22 26.34
CA VAL A 545 -11.33 -18.79 25.05
C VAL A 545 -10.08 -19.66 25.18
N PHE A 546 -9.03 -19.18 25.84
CA PHE A 546 -7.81 -19.96 26.08
C PHE A 546 -8.07 -21.21 26.91
N ARG A 547 -8.84 -21.11 28.00
CA ARG A 547 -9.25 -22.28 28.79
C ARG A 547 -10.03 -23.29 27.94
N ALA A 548 -10.92 -22.82 27.07
CA ALA A 548 -11.71 -23.69 26.20
C ALA A 548 -10.90 -24.37 25.09
N ILE A 549 -9.76 -23.79 24.68
CA ILE A 549 -8.87 -24.38 23.67
C ILE A 549 -8.06 -25.53 24.28
N PHE A 550 -7.47 -25.30 25.47
CA PHE A 550 -6.46 -26.18 26.08
C PHE A 550 -7.01 -27.21 27.08
N ILE A 551 -8.20 -27.01 27.67
CA ILE A 551 -8.77 -28.01 28.60
C ILE A 551 -9.43 -29.14 27.81
N PHE A 552 -8.75 -30.30 27.78
CA PHE A 552 -9.30 -31.59 27.36
C PHE A 552 -10.02 -32.24 28.56
N GLY A 553 -11.20 -31.75 28.93
CA GLY A 553 -11.92 -32.33 30.07
C GLY A 553 -13.21 -31.62 30.44
N ASP A 554 -14.28 -32.42 30.44
CA ASP A 554 -15.65 -32.15 30.90
C ASP A 554 -16.44 -31.06 30.14
N GLY A 555 -17.09 -31.46 29.05
CA GLY A 555 -18.01 -30.66 28.23
C GLY A 555 -19.26 -30.12 28.94
N ARG A 556 -19.38 -30.31 30.26
CA ARG A 556 -20.54 -29.91 31.07
C ARG A 556 -20.45 -28.52 31.69
N ARG A 557 -19.26 -27.90 31.81
CA ARG A 557 -19.10 -26.60 32.51
C ARG A 557 -18.98 -25.37 31.61
N ILE A 558 -18.70 -25.53 30.31
CA ILE A 558 -18.59 -24.39 29.37
C ILE A 558 -19.30 -24.73 28.05
N PRO A 559 -20.52 -24.19 27.80
CA PRO A 559 -21.32 -24.48 26.62
C PRO A 559 -20.80 -23.69 25.40
N LEU A 560 -19.61 -24.04 24.92
CA LEU A 560 -18.98 -23.44 23.73
C LEU A 560 -19.20 -24.26 22.44
N GLY A 561 -19.90 -25.40 22.50
CA GLY A 561 -20.38 -26.18 21.35
C GLY A 561 -19.49 -26.16 20.08
N ASN A 562 -20.10 -25.84 18.93
CA ASN A 562 -19.45 -25.67 17.62
C ASN A 562 -18.45 -24.50 17.54
N GLU A 563 -18.40 -23.62 18.54
CA GLU A 563 -17.55 -22.41 18.53
C GLU A 563 -16.09 -22.71 18.91
N ARG A 564 -15.84 -23.83 19.62
CA ARG A 564 -14.48 -24.26 19.98
C ARG A 564 -13.57 -24.40 18.75
N GLY A 565 -14.11 -24.95 17.65
CA GLY A 565 -13.37 -25.11 16.40
C GLY A 565 -12.98 -23.77 15.76
N GLN A 566 -13.85 -22.76 15.85
CA GLN A 566 -13.57 -21.43 15.31
C GLN A 566 -12.44 -20.73 16.08
N TYR A 567 -12.42 -20.84 17.42
CA TYR A 567 -11.36 -20.26 18.23
C TYR A 567 -10.00 -20.95 18.03
N ARG A 568 -9.98 -22.28 17.87
CA ARG A 568 -8.75 -23.02 17.52
C ARG A 568 -8.19 -22.60 16.17
N LEU A 569 -9.06 -22.49 15.16
CA LEU A 569 -8.68 -21.99 13.84
C LEU A 569 -8.13 -20.56 13.92
N ALA A 570 -8.79 -19.68 14.67
CA ALA A 570 -8.37 -18.30 14.82
C ALA A 570 -6.99 -18.18 15.49
N LEU A 571 -6.72 -18.97 16.54
CA LEU A 571 -5.40 -19.02 17.16
C LEU A 571 -4.33 -19.58 16.21
N LEU A 572 -4.65 -20.66 15.48
CA LEU A 572 -3.75 -21.24 14.48
C LEU A 572 -3.40 -20.23 13.38
N MET A 573 -4.39 -19.44 12.92
CA MET A 573 -4.18 -18.36 11.95
C MET A 573 -3.20 -17.31 12.47
N VAL A 574 -3.35 -16.87 13.73
CA VAL A 574 -2.41 -15.88 14.33
C VAL A 574 -0.99 -16.46 14.43
N ILE A 575 -0.84 -17.72 14.88
CA ILE A 575 0.47 -18.38 14.97
C ILE A 575 1.09 -18.55 13.58
N LEU A 576 0.30 -18.99 12.60
CA LEU A 576 0.74 -19.15 11.21
C LEU A 576 1.19 -17.82 10.61
N ALA A 577 0.44 -16.74 10.87
CA ALA A 577 0.80 -15.40 10.40
C ALA A 577 2.16 -14.94 10.96
N LEU A 578 2.39 -15.11 12.26
CA LEU A 578 3.68 -14.79 12.88
C LEU A 578 4.82 -15.66 12.33
N GLY A 579 4.57 -16.95 12.09
CA GLY A 579 5.52 -17.87 11.45
C GLY A 579 5.87 -17.46 10.02
N ILE A 580 4.87 -17.09 9.21
CA ILE A 580 5.09 -16.58 7.84
C ILE A 580 5.93 -15.30 7.88
N ILE A 581 5.59 -14.35 8.75
CA ILE A 581 6.34 -13.10 8.91
C ILE A 581 7.79 -13.40 9.32
N ALA A 582 8.01 -14.27 10.30
CA ALA A 582 9.36 -14.63 10.75
C ALA A 582 10.20 -15.25 9.62
N ILE A 583 9.66 -16.22 8.89
CA ILE A 583 10.34 -16.86 7.76
C ILE A 583 10.63 -15.84 6.65
N TRP A 584 9.64 -15.00 6.32
CA TRP A 584 9.77 -13.96 5.31
C TRP A 584 10.86 -12.94 5.66
N SER A 585 10.93 -12.51 6.92
CA SER A 585 11.95 -11.55 7.39
C SER A 585 13.36 -12.12 7.41
N ILE A 586 13.51 -13.42 7.67
CA ILE A 586 14.80 -14.11 7.54
C ILE A 586 15.19 -14.23 6.06
N TRP A 587 14.26 -14.66 5.21
CA TRP A 587 14.50 -14.87 3.78
C TRP A 587 14.89 -13.57 3.05
N THR A 588 14.28 -12.44 3.43
CA THR A 588 14.57 -11.12 2.84
C THR A 588 15.81 -10.44 3.42
N GLY A 589 16.45 -11.00 4.45
CA GLY A 589 17.60 -10.38 5.12
C GLY A 589 17.23 -9.20 6.02
N MET A 590 15.94 -8.92 6.23
CA MET A 590 15.45 -7.89 7.16
C MET A 590 15.85 -8.19 8.62
N GLY A 591 16.00 -9.47 8.95
CA GLY A 591 16.28 -9.94 10.32
C GLY A 591 15.00 -10.21 11.10
N LEU A 592 15.05 -11.22 11.97
CA LEU A 592 13.87 -11.71 12.71
C LEU A 592 13.27 -10.64 13.62
N THR A 593 14.10 -9.95 14.41
CA THR A 593 13.66 -8.93 15.36
C THR A 593 13.01 -7.74 14.66
N ALA A 594 13.66 -7.21 13.64
CA ALA A 594 13.16 -6.11 12.83
C ALA A 594 11.81 -6.45 12.18
N GLY A 595 11.71 -7.64 11.59
CA GLY A 595 10.51 -8.19 10.99
C GLY A 595 9.34 -8.27 11.96
N LEU A 596 9.54 -8.93 13.11
CA LEU A 596 8.49 -9.11 14.12
C LEU A 596 8.07 -7.78 14.75
N LEU A 597 8.99 -6.84 14.97
CA LEU A 597 8.65 -5.52 15.51
C LEU A 597 7.79 -4.72 14.52
N PHE A 598 8.22 -4.60 13.26
CA PHE A 598 7.53 -3.76 12.28
C PHE A 598 6.20 -4.35 11.82
N PHE A 599 6.18 -5.62 11.39
CA PHE A 599 4.93 -6.24 10.96
C PHE A 599 4.02 -6.58 12.13
N GLY A 600 4.56 -6.86 13.32
CA GLY A 600 3.78 -6.95 14.56
C GLY A 600 3.09 -5.62 14.91
N TYR A 601 3.80 -4.49 14.73
CA TYR A 601 3.19 -3.16 14.84
C TYR A 601 2.05 -2.97 13.82
N LEU A 602 2.24 -3.34 12.55
CA LEU A 602 1.16 -3.25 11.55
C LEU A 602 -0.04 -4.15 11.90
N LEU A 603 0.20 -5.34 12.47
CA LEU A 603 -0.86 -6.20 13.01
C LEU A 603 -1.65 -5.50 14.12
N ILE A 604 -0.97 -4.84 15.06
CA ILE A 604 -1.58 -4.07 16.15
C ILE A 604 -2.41 -2.91 15.59
N VAL A 605 -1.89 -2.17 14.61
CA VAL A 605 -2.60 -1.05 13.99
C VAL A 605 -3.85 -1.52 13.24
N GLY A 606 -3.76 -2.57 12.42
CA GLY A 606 -4.94 -3.10 11.72
C GLY A 606 -5.97 -3.70 12.67
N PHE A 607 -5.54 -4.27 13.78
CA PHE A 607 -6.42 -4.70 14.87
C PHE A 607 -7.16 -3.52 15.54
N ALA A 608 -6.42 -2.45 15.90
CA ALA A 608 -7.02 -1.22 16.42
C ALA A 608 -7.99 -0.60 15.41
N ALA A 609 -7.63 -0.55 14.12
CA ALA A 609 -8.49 -0.05 13.05
C ALA A 609 -9.78 -0.88 12.92
N SER A 610 -9.70 -2.20 13.07
CA SER A 610 -10.87 -3.10 13.09
C SER A 610 -11.84 -2.75 14.23
N LYS A 611 -11.31 -2.49 15.43
CA LYS A 611 -12.12 -2.04 16.57
C LYS A 611 -12.71 -0.65 16.36
N ILE A 612 -11.89 0.32 15.92
CA ILE A 612 -12.34 1.69 15.63
C ILE A 612 -13.52 1.67 14.67
N ARG A 613 -13.43 0.86 13.61
CA ARG A 613 -14.51 0.76 12.62
C ARG A 613 -15.73 0.00 13.09
N ALA A 614 -15.56 -1.04 13.90
CA ALA A 614 -16.68 -1.68 14.54
C ALA A 614 -17.48 -0.69 15.41
N GLU A 615 -16.78 0.19 16.14
CA GLU A 615 -17.36 1.13 17.10
C GLU A 615 -17.94 2.41 16.46
N CYS A 616 -17.15 3.14 15.65
CA CYS A 616 -17.56 4.44 15.09
C CYS A 616 -17.82 4.44 13.59
N GLY A 617 -17.39 3.41 12.86
CA GLY A 617 -17.55 3.34 11.42
C GLY A 617 -16.90 4.51 10.66
N ALA A 618 -15.63 4.83 10.95
CA ALA A 618 -14.90 5.89 10.24
C ALA A 618 -14.95 5.68 8.70
N PRO A 619 -15.46 6.67 7.91
CA PRO A 619 -15.82 6.49 6.50
C PRO A 619 -14.67 6.67 5.50
N PHE A 620 -13.45 6.94 5.95
CA PHE A 620 -12.34 7.28 5.06
C PHE A 620 -11.04 6.63 5.51
N SER A 621 -10.17 6.33 4.55
CA SER A 621 -9.02 5.44 4.70
C SER A 621 -7.91 5.95 5.62
N TYR A 622 -7.65 7.26 5.62
CA TYR A 622 -6.52 7.90 6.29
C TYR A 622 -6.65 7.99 7.82
N MET A 623 -7.32 7.02 8.44
CA MET A 623 -7.52 6.94 9.88
C MET A 623 -6.32 6.30 10.60
N THR A 624 -5.55 5.47 9.92
CA THR A 624 -4.39 4.78 10.51
C THR A 624 -3.16 5.69 10.57
N PRO A 625 -2.16 5.38 11.41
CA PRO A 625 -0.92 6.13 11.45
C PRO A 625 -0.20 6.14 10.09
N TYR A 626 0.01 7.34 9.56
CA TYR A 626 0.51 7.56 8.20
C TYR A 626 2.02 7.27 8.03
N PHE A 627 2.84 7.62 9.03
CA PHE A 627 4.30 7.54 8.95
C PHE A 627 4.87 6.42 9.84
N ALA A 628 4.73 5.17 9.40
CA ALA A 628 5.20 4.01 10.18
C ALA A 628 6.72 3.99 10.42
N MET A 629 7.54 4.68 9.61
CA MET A 629 8.98 4.79 9.86
C MET A 629 9.33 5.50 11.17
N GLN A 630 8.42 6.32 11.71
CA GLN A 630 8.62 6.90 13.03
C GLN A 630 8.50 5.87 14.16
N PHE A 631 7.72 4.80 13.96
CA PHE A 631 7.73 3.66 14.88
C PHE A 631 9.08 2.96 14.83
N VAL A 632 9.66 2.79 13.65
CA VAL A 632 11.00 2.20 13.49
C VAL A 632 12.06 3.06 14.18
N ALA A 633 12.00 4.39 14.02
CA ALA A 633 12.86 5.32 14.75
C ALA A 633 12.69 5.22 16.27
N ALA A 634 11.44 5.09 16.76
CA ALA A 634 11.17 4.87 18.18
C ALA A 634 11.65 3.50 18.69
N ALA A 635 11.62 2.47 17.84
CA ALA A 635 12.01 1.10 18.16
C ALA A 635 13.53 0.83 18.05
N GLY A 636 14.33 1.86 17.75
CA GLY A 636 15.80 1.80 17.77
C GLY A 636 16.49 1.93 16.41
N GLY A 637 15.75 2.25 15.34
CA GLY A 637 16.29 2.67 14.04
C GLY A 637 17.32 1.69 13.46
N PHE A 638 18.40 2.24 12.91
CA PHE A 638 19.45 1.48 12.21
C PHE A 638 20.15 0.45 13.10
N ALA A 639 20.20 0.65 14.43
CA ALA A 639 20.87 -0.29 15.32
C ALA A 639 20.08 -1.59 15.55
N VAL A 640 18.74 -1.52 15.53
CA VAL A 640 17.88 -2.69 15.69
C VAL A 640 17.54 -3.32 14.33
N PHE A 641 17.33 -2.48 13.31
CA PHE A 641 16.87 -2.94 12.00
C PHE A 641 18.00 -3.25 11.02
N GLY A 642 19.21 -2.70 11.21
CA GLY A 642 20.27 -2.74 10.21
C GLY A 642 19.90 -2.01 8.91
N SER A 643 20.83 -1.87 7.97
CA SER A 643 20.55 -1.15 6.71
C SER A 643 19.49 -1.86 5.85
N THR A 644 19.61 -3.18 5.68
CA THR A 644 18.62 -3.98 4.93
C THR A 644 17.25 -3.93 5.59
N GLY A 645 17.15 -4.09 6.91
CA GLY A 645 15.85 -4.07 7.58
C GLY A 645 15.21 -2.68 7.59
N MET A 646 16.02 -1.61 7.69
CA MET A 646 15.55 -0.23 7.54
C MET A 646 15.00 0.03 6.14
N LEU A 647 15.69 -0.45 5.09
CA LEU A 647 15.23 -0.27 3.71
C LEU A 647 13.93 -1.04 3.45
N VAL A 648 13.86 -2.31 3.87
CA VAL A 648 12.66 -3.14 3.71
C VAL A 648 11.47 -2.55 4.48
N ALA A 649 11.69 -2.05 5.70
CA ALA A 649 10.66 -1.35 6.45
C ALA A 649 10.21 -0.06 5.73
N THR A 650 11.15 0.68 5.12
CA THR A 650 10.83 1.87 4.31
C THR A 650 9.95 1.51 3.12
N LEU A 651 10.31 0.48 2.35
CA LEU A 651 9.52 -0.03 1.23
C LEU A 651 8.11 -0.43 1.65
N ALA A 652 7.99 -1.26 2.68
CA ALA A 652 6.69 -1.72 3.18
C ALA A 652 5.87 -0.55 3.73
N SER A 653 6.50 0.38 4.45
CA SER A 653 5.82 1.58 4.97
C SER A 653 5.26 2.46 3.86
N GLY A 654 5.88 2.53 2.68
CA GLY A 654 5.48 3.42 1.59
C GLY A 654 4.07 3.23 1.06
N PHE A 655 3.57 2.00 1.10
CA PHE A 655 2.20 1.67 0.69
C PHE A 655 1.34 1.13 1.83
N MET A 656 1.91 0.40 2.80
CA MET A 656 1.11 -0.25 3.84
C MET A 656 0.58 0.70 4.93
N ALA A 657 1.22 1.84 5.19
CA ALA A 657 0.85 2.75 6.29
C ALA A 657 0.13 4.06 5.87
N PRO A 658 0.57 4.79 4.83
CA PRO A 658 0.00 6.06 4.41
C PRO A 658 -1.45 6.02 3.92
N ALA A 659 -1.91 4.86 3.44
CA ALA A 659 -3.11 4.76 2.61
C ALA A 659 -4.10 3.71 3.13
N SER A 660 -4.81 3.06 2.21
CA SER A 660 -5.95 2.20 2.49
C SER A 660 -5.59 0.74 2.79
N PHE A 661 -4.32 0.32 2.71
CA PHE A 661 -3.89 -1.08 2.90
C PHE A 661 -4.44 -1.74 4.16
N LEU A 662 -4.28 -1.08 5.32
CA LEU A 662 -4.67 -1.62 6.62
C LEU A 662 -6.18 -1.75 6.79
N LEU A 663 -6.98 -1.23 5.85
CA LEU A 663 -8.44 -1.38 5.83
C LEU A 663 -8.88 -2.78 5.40
N MET A 664 -7.93 -3.60 4.93
CA MET A 664 -8.11 -5.04 4.80
C MET A 664 -8.60 -5.66 6.13
N ALA A 665 -8.02 -5.27 7.26
CA ALA A 665 -8.40 -5.79 8.59
C ALA A 665 -9.86 -5.46 8.99
N PRO A 666 -10.31 -4.19 9.02
CA PRO A 666 -11.69 -3.86 9.36
C PRO A 666 -12.71 -4.42 8.36
N SER A 667 -12.35 -4.49 7.07
CA SER A 667 -13.24 -5.07 6.05
C SER A 667 -13.61 -6.52 6.38
N GLN A 668 -12.67 -7.31 6.93
CA GLN A 668 -12.94 -8.69 7.34
C GLN A 668 -14.02 -8.76 8.43
N ILE A 669 -13.88 -8.00 9.52
CA ILE A 669 -14.83 -8.07 10.64
C ILE A 669 -16.21 -7.51 10.26
N GLU A 670 -16.25 -6.45 9.45
CA GLU A 670 -17.50 -5.88 8.95
C GLU A 670 -18.24 -6.86 8.05
N MET A 671 -17.55 -7.56 7.15
CA MET A 671 -18.19 -8.55 6.28
C MET A 671 -18.65 -9.78 7.06
N ILE A 672 -17.91 -10.20 8.09
CA ILE A 672 -18.34 -11.27 9.01
C ILE A 672 -19.62 -10.85 9.74
N GLU A 673 -19.70 -9.61 10.22
CA GLU A 673 -20.88 -9.08 10.89
C GLU A 673 -22.06 -8.90 9.94
N LEU A 674 -21.84 -8.38 8.73
CA LEU A 674 -22.87 -8.28 7.68
C LEU A 674 -23.45 -9.66 7.35
N GLY A 675 -22.59 -10.67 7.19
CA GLY A 675 -23.05 -12.03 6.93
C GLY A 675 -23.81 -12.63 8.11
N ARG A 676 -23.46 -12.30 9.36
CA ARG A 676 -24.26 -12.68 10.53
C ARG A 676 -25.66 -12.06 10.47
N GLN A 677 -25.76 -10.76 10.15
CA GLN A 677 -27.04 -10.04 10.03
C GLN A 677 -27.91 -10.58 8.87
N MET A 678 -27.28 -11.02 7.78
CA MET A 678 -27.94 -11.57 6.60
C MET A 678 -28.08 -13.11 6.61
N ASN A 679 -27.70 -13.76 7.72
CA ASN A 679 -27.70 -15.21 7.93
C ASN A 679 -26.94 -16.02 6.86
N VAL A 680 -25.76 -15.52 6.45
CA VAL A 680 -24.83 -16.16 5.52
C VAL A 680 -23.78 -16.96 6.31
N ARG A 681 -23.40 -18.13 5.80
CA ARG A 681 -22.37 -18.97 6.42
C ARG A 681 -21.02 -18.27 6.49
N THR A 682 -20.39 -18.26 7.66
CA THR A 682 -19.08 -17.62 7.89
C THR A 682 -17.97 -18.18 6.99
N ARG A 683 -18.00 -19.49 6.68
CA ARG A 683 -17.01 -20.12 5.78
C ARG A 683 -17.08 -19.56 4.36
N ASP A 684 -18.30 -19.23 3.90
CA ASP A 684 -18.55 -18.74 2.54
C ASP A 684 -18.11 -17.28 2.42
N LEU A 685 -18.28 -16.49 3.50
CA LEU A 685 -17.70 -15.15 3.61
C LEU A 685 -16.18 -15.20 3.63
N GLY A 686 -15.58 -16.15 4.36
CA GLY A 686 -14.14 -16.37 4.34
C GLY A 686 -13.61 -16.64 2.93
N ALA A 687 -14.34 -17.43 2.13
CA ALA A 687 -14.02 -17.65 0.73
C ALA A 687 -14.14 -16.36 -0.10
N GLY A 688 -15.20 -15.56 0.09
CA GLY A 688 -15.37 -14.26 -0.57
C GLY A 688 -14.23 -13.29 -0.26
N LEU A 689 -13.84 -13.18 1.02
CA LEU A 689 -12.68 -12.39 1.45
C LEU A 689 -11.40 -12.93 0.80
N PHE A 690 -11.16 -14.24 0.81
CA PHE A 690 -9.96 -14.80 0.18
C PHE A 690 -9.91 -14.54 -1.34
N ILE A 691 -11.03 -14.63 -2.04
CA ILE A 691 -11.15 -14.27 -3.46
C ILE A 691 -10.88 -12.77 -3.66
N GLY A 692 -11.36 -11.91 -2.76
CA GLY A 692 -11.04 -10.48 -2.78
C GLY A 692 -9.55 -10.23 -2.67
N LEU A 693 -8.85 -10.92 -1.76
CA LEU A 693 -7.40 -10.80 -1.61
C LEU A 693 -6.66 -11.22 -2.88
N LEU A 694 -6.97 -12.41 -3.43
CA LEU A 694 -6.34 -12.90 -4.65
C LEU A 694 -6.68 -12.00 -5.85
N GLY A 695 -7.91 -11.53 -5.94
CA GLY A 695 -8.36 -10.58 -6.95
C GLY A 695 -7.58 -9.27 -6.89
N ALA A 696 -7.38 -8.72 -5.69
CA ALA A 696 -6.59 -7.51 -5.54
C ALA A 696 -5.13 -7.70 -5.92
N LEU A 697 -4.50 -8.80 -5.49
CA LEU A 697 -3.11 -9.10 -5.81
C LEU A 697 -2.93 -9.34 -7.32
N PHE A 698 -3.72 -10.23 -7.92
CA PHE A 698 -3.48 -10.68 -9.29
C PHE A 698 -4.25 -9.88 -10.33
N ILE A 699 -5.55 -9.61 -10.12
CA ILE A 699 -6.35 -8.86 -11.10
C ILE A 699 -6.03 -7.37 -11.03
N GLY A 700 -5.96 -6.79 -9.82
CA GLY A 700 -5.57 -5.39 -9.63
C GLY A 700 -4.19 -5.09 -10.22
N GLY A 701 -3.21 -5.94 -9.90
CA GLY A 701 -1.86 -5.83 -10.42
C GLY A 701 -1.78 -6.04 -11.92
N PHE A 702 -2.50 -7.02 -12.44
CA PHE A 702 -2.59 -7.24 -13.88
C PHE A 702 -3.11 -6.01 -14.63
N VAL A 703 -4.20 -5.39 -14.14
CA VAL A 703 -4.76 -4.18 -14.77
C VAL A 703 -3.72 -3.05 -14.72
N LEU A 704 -3.16 -2.74 -13.55
CA LEU A 704 -2.15 -1.68 -13.42
C LEU A 704 -0.94 -1.91 -14.35
N LEU A 705 -0.39 -3.12 -14.37
CA LEU A 705 0.77 -3.46 -15.19
C LEU A 705 0.45 -3.41 -16.68
N CYS A 706 -0.77 -3.77 -17.11
CA CYS A 706 -1.19 -3.60 -18.50
C CYS A 706 -1.17 -2.13 -18.93
N TRP A 707 -1.65 -1.23 -18.07
CA TRP A 707 -1.60 0.21 -18.31
C TRP A 707 -0.15 0.73 -18.31
N GLY A 708 0.66 0.32 -17.32
CA GLY A 708 2.06 0.71 -17.19
C GLY A 708 2.92 0.30 -18.38
N TYR A 709 2.97 -0.99 -18.73
CA TYR A 709 3.75 -1.46 -19.88
C TYR A 709 3.14 -1.07 -21.23
N GLY A 710 1.83 -0.85 -21.30
CA GLY A 710 1.13 -0.50 -22.54
C GLY A 710 1.33 0.96 -22.95
N LEU A 711 1.22 1.90 -22.00
CA LEU A 711 1.34 3.34 -22.28
C LEU A 711 2.72 3.90 -21.98
N GLY A 712 3.42 3.32 -20.99
CA GLY A 712 4.55 3.95 -20.33
C GLY A 712 4.07 4.92 -19.27
N VAL A 713 4.52 4.71 -18.04
CA VAL A 713 4.12 5.53 -16.89
C VAL A 713 4.57 6.98 -17.01
N ASP A 714 5.68 7.25 -17.70
CA ASP A 714 6.16 8.62 -17.94
C ASP A 714 5.20 9.44 -18.82
N ARG A 715 4.32 8.76 -19.55
CA ARG A 715 3.28 9.38 -20.38
C ARG A 715 1.93 9.49 -19.68
N LEU A 716 1.78 8.89 -18.49
CA LEU A 716 0.57 9.05 -17.70
C LEU A 716 0.56 10.44 -17.06
N GLU A 717 -0.60 11.09 -17.07
CA GLU A 717 -0.77 12.41 -16.46
C GLU A 717 -0.50 12.37 -14.94
N THR A 718 -0.87 11.26 -14.28
CA THR A 718 -0.60 11.04 -12.84
C THR A 718 0.67 10.18 -12.64
N SER A 719 1.85 10.81 -12.75
CA SER A 719 3.15 10.11 -12.66
C SER A 719 3.78 10.06 -11.25
N TRP A 720 3.35 10.93 -10.32
CA TRP A 720 3.85 10.98 -8.92
C TRP A 720 3.93 9.62 -8.19
N PRO A 721 2.99 8.66 -8.38
CA PRO A 721 3.03 7.39 -7.66
C PRO A 721 4.15 6.47 -8.15
N TYR A 722 4.82 6.82 -9.24
CA TYR A 722 5.87 6.02 -9.85
C TYR A 722 7.24 6.69 -9.75
N THR A 723 7.26 7.99 -9.47
CA THR A 723 8.45 8.80 -9.16
C THR A 723 8.62 9.01 -7.65
N GLN A 724 8.47 7.93 -6.88
CA GLN A 724 8.50 7.96 -5.40
C GLN A 724 9.91 7.96 -4.80
N ASN A 725 10.96 8.29 -5.55
CA ASN A 725 12.33 8.28 -5.05
C ASN A 725 12.53 9.19 -3.81
N TRP A 726 11.73 10.27 -3.72
CA TRP A 726 11.68 11.14 -2.55
C TRP A 726 11.31 10.41 -1.24
N TYR A 727 10.60 9.28 -1.32
CA TYR A 727 10.21 8.49 -0.13
C TYR A 727 11.42 7.86 0.57
N PHE A 728 12.52 7.61 -0.17
CA PHE A 728 13.76 7.08 0.39
C PHE A 728 14.65 8.16 1.02
N ASN A 729 14.28 9.45 0.93
CA ASN A 729 15.09 10.53 1.52
C ASN A 729 15.33 10.33 3.01
N SER A 730 14.30 9.98 3.77
CA SER A 730 14.44 9.73 5.21
C SER A 730 15.35 8.54 5.53
N PHE A 731 15.31 7.49 4.70
CA PHE A 731 16.23 6.36 4.80
C PHE A 731 17.67 6.81 4.53
N ARG A 732 17.91 7.53 3.42
CA ARG A 732 19.25 8.00 3.04
C ARG A 732 19.86 8.95 4.05
N THR A 733 19.06 9.87 4.60
CA THR A 733 19.51 10.77 5.66
C THR A 733 19.88 10.02 6.93
N GLY A 734 19.08 9.04 7.33
CA GLY A 734 19.36 8.21 8.50
C GLY A 734 20.58 7.30 8.30
N GLU A 735 20.76 6.74 7.11
CA GLU A 735 21.92 5.93 6.79
C GLU A 735 23.21 6.78 6.80
N ALA A 736 23.17 7.99 6.22
CA ALA A 736 24.32 8.90 6.26
C ALA A 736 24.67 9.34 7.70
N SER A 737 23.69 9.48 8.58
CA SER A 737 23.93 9.71 9.99
C SER A 737 24.50 8.48 10.72
N ALA A 738 24.02 7.27 10.40
CA ALA A 738 24.57 6.03 10.91
C ALA A 738 26.03 5.82 10.48
N ASP A 739 26.36 6.14 9.22
CA ASP A 739 27.74 6.12 8.70
C ASP A 739 28.65 7.07 9.49
N ARG A 740 28.21 8.32 9.71
CA ARG A 740 28.98 9.29 10.52
C ARG A 740 29.17 8.81 11.96
N ALA A 741 28.13 8.23 12.56
CA ALA A 741 28.23 7.67 13.91
C ALA A 741 29.19 6.47 13.98
N PHE A 742 29.22 5.65 12.92
CA PHE A 742 30.16 4.54 12.76
C PHE A 742 31.61 5.06 12.67
N GLU A 743 31.87 6.05 11.81
CA GLU A 743 33.21 6.64 11.62
C GLU A 743 33.76 7.25 12.92
N ILE A 744 32.93 7.91 13.72
CA ILE A 744 33.34 8.58 14.97
C ILE A 744 33.34 7.60 16.18
N GLY A 745 32.90 6.35 15.99
CA GLY A 745 32.79 5.35 17.07
C GLY A 745 31.68 5.67 18.09
N THR A 746 30.69 6.49 17.71
CA THR A 746 29.59 6.96 18.56
C THR A 746 28.25 6.30 18.25
N LEU A 747 28.26 5.12 17.62
CA LEU A 747 27.07 4.32 17.30
C LEU A 747 26.10 4.14 18.48
N ALA A 748 26.58 4.07 19.72
CA ALA A 748 25.73 3.95 20.89
C ALA A 748 25.23 5.30 21.46
N ALA A 749 25.67 6.43 20.91
CA ALA A 749 25.40 7.77 21.43
C ALA A 749 24.40 8.59 20.58
N THR A 750 24.27 8.30 19.29
CA THR A 750 23.33 9.01 18.39
C THR A 750 21.89 8.51 18.51
N PRO A 751 20.87 9.40 18.49
CA PRO A 751 19.46 9.00 18.62
C PRO A 751 18.98 7.97 17.59
N GLU A 752 19.57 7.96 16.39
CA GLU A 752 19.15 7.13 15.25
C GLU A 752 19.70 5.69 15.30
N THR A 753 20.65 5.44 16.19
CA THR A 753 21.36 4.16 16.39
C THR A 753 21.32 3.69 17.84
N ARG A 754 20.52 4.35 18.69
CA ARG A 754 20.31 3.92 20.08
C ARG A 754 19.17 2.91 20.17
N PRO A 755 19.27 1.88 21.03
CA PRO A 755 18.14 1.01 21.34
C PRO A 755 16.99 1.80 21.96
N MET A 756 15.77 1.25 21.89
CA MET A 756 14.54 1.91 22.35
C MET A 756 14.66 2.41 23.80
N ASP A 757 14.70 3.74 23.96
CA ASP A 757 14.73 4.41 25.26
C ASP A 757 13.61 5.46 25.32
N ILE A 758 12.53 5.16 26.04
CA ILE A 758 11.36 6.03 26.18
C ILE A 758 11.71 7.35 26.88
N LEU A 759 12.78 7.40 27.69
CA LEU A 759 13.18 8.57 28.46
C LEU A 759 14.10 9.53 27.69
N HIS A 760 14.81 9.06 26.66
CA HIS A 760 15.73 9.89 25.89
C HIS A 760 15.38 10.00 24.40
N ASN A 761 14.68 9.02 23.82
CA ASN A 761 14.20 9.07 22.45
C ASN A 761 12.90 9.89 22.39
N LEU A 762 12.96 11.05 21.73
CA LEU A 762 11.82 11.97 21.57
C LEU A 762 10.64 11.29 20.86
N ASP A 763 10.89 10.40 19.91
CA ASP A 763 9.83 9.69 19.20
C ASP A 763 9.11 8.74 20.14
N ALA A 764 9.87 7.95 20.92
CA ALA A 764 9.32 7.03 21.92
C ALA A 764 8.51 7.76 23.01
N LYS A 765 8.91 8.98 23.40
CA LYS A 765 8.10 9.84 24.30
C LYS A 765 6.74 10.18 23.69
N GLY A 766 6.72 10.57 22.41
CA GLY A 766 5.48 10.87 21.70
C GLY A 766 4.52 9.67 21.69
N LEU A 767 5.04 8.45 21.46
CA LEU A 767 4.25 7.21 21.56
C LEU A 767 3.69 7.03 22.98
N GLY A 768 4.53 7.21 24.02
CA GLY A 768 4.12 7.10 25.42
C GLY A 768 3.00 8.07 25.78
N ILE A 769 3.10 9.34 25.36
CA ILE A 769 2.09 10.38 25.59
C ILE A 769 0.75 9.99 24.95
N GLY A 770 0.76 9.55 23.68
CA GLY A 770 -0.45 9.14 22.98
C GLY A 770 -1.15 7.95 23.65
N ALA A 771 -0.38 6.95 24.08
CA ALA A 771 -0.91 5.78 24.79
C ALA A 771 -1.49 6.18 26.16
N LEU A 772 -0.77 7.02 26.90
CA LEU A 772 -1.17 7.48 28.24
C LEU A 772 -2.47 8.28 28.20
N ILE A 773 -2.60 9.25 27.29
CA ILE A 773 -3.82 10.07 27.15
C ILE A 773 -5.01 9.18 26.79
N THR A 774 -4.81 8.19 25.90
CA THR A 774 -5.87 7.24 25.52
C THR A 774 -6.37 6.44 26.73
N TRP A 775 -5.46 5.94 27.56
CA TRP A 775 -5.81 5.22 28.79
C TRP A 775 -6.42 6.13 29.86
N ALA A 776 -5.92 7.35 30.01
CA ALA A 776 -6.47 8.34 30.93
C ALA A 776 -7.92 8.68 30.58
N LEU A 777 -8.23 8.92 29.30
CA LEU A 777 -9.60 9.15 28.83
C LEU A 777 -10.49 7.92 29.06
N ALA A 778 -9.96 6.71 28.88
CA ALA A 778 -10.71 5.49 29.15
C ALA A 778 -11.03 5.33 30.64
N ALA A 779 -10.06 5.62 31.51
CA ALA A 779 -10.22 5.60 32.96
C ALA A 779 -11.23 6.66 33.41
N LEU A 780 -11.09 7.91 32.97
CA LEU A 780 -12.02 9.00 33.29
C LEU A 780 -13.45 8.66 32.89
N ARG A 781 -13.65 8.08 31.70
CA ARG A 781 -14.97 7.62 31.25
C ARG A 781 -15.52 6.46 32.08
N SER A 782 -14.66 5.59 32.59
CA SER A 782 -15.07 4.48 33.48
C SER A 782 -15.42 4.93 34.90
N LEU A 783 -14.77 6.01 35.39
CA LEU A 783 -14.98 6.57 36.73
C LEU A 783 -16.16 7.56 36.76
N PHE A 784 -16.31 8.37 35.72
CA PHE A 784 -17.32 9.41 35.62
C PHE A 784 -18.32 9.10 34.51
N MET A 785 -19.51 8.61 34.87
CA MET A 785 -20.57 8.26 33.91
C MET A 785 -21.03 9.43 33.03
N TRP A 786 -20.90 10.67 33.51
CA TRP A 786 -21.26 11.89 32.78
C TRP A 786 -20.17 12.37 31.81
N PHE A 787 -18.97 11.79 31.86
CA PHE A 787 -17.84 12.26 31.06
C PHE A 787 -18.11 12.05 29.56
N PRO A 788 -18.16 13.12 28.75
CA PRO A 788 -18.73 13.05 27.41
C PRO A 788 -17.75 12.56 26.34
N VAL A 789 -16.44 12.60 26.62
CA VAL A 789 -15.40 12.32 25.61
C VAL A 789 -15.04 10.84 25.60
N HIS A 790 -15.13 10.23 24.43
CA HIS A 790 -14.70 8.85 24.19
C HIS A 790 -13.21 8.80 23.82
N PRO A 791 -12.42 7.79 24.29
CA PRO A 791 -11.02 7.61 23.90
C PRO A 791 -10.78 7.60 22.39
N ILE A 792 -11.74 7.06 21.62
CA ILE A 792 -11.68 7.02 20.15
C ILE A 792 -11.56 8.40 19.51
N GLY A 793 -12.11 9.43 20.17
CA GLY A 793 -12.02 10.82 19.74
C GLY A 793 -10.57 11.27 19.66
N TYR A 794 -9.80 11.03 20.72
CA TYR A 794 -8.38 11.38 20.77
C TYR A 794 -7.52 10.49 19.87
N VAL A 795 -7.82 9.19 19.78
CA VAL A 795 -7.10 8.27 18.89
C VAL A 795 -7.14 8.75 17.44
N LEU A 796 -8.27 9.29 16.98
CA LEU A 796 -8.42 9.79 15.62
C LEU A 796 -8.11 11.29 15.47
N ALA A 797 -8.03 12.07 16.56
CA ALA A 797 -7.78 13.51 16.50
C ALA A 797 -6.51 13.90 15.70
N PRO A 798 -5.32 13.27 15.89
CA PRO A 798 -4.13 13.62 15.13
C PRO A 798 -4.10 13.02 13.71
N SER A 799 -5.12 12.26 13.29
CA SER A 799 -5.14 11.58 11.99
C SER A 799 -5.27 12.56 10.80
N HIS A 800 -4.86 12.11 9.62
CA HIS A 800 -5.17 12.85 8.38
C HIS A 800 -6.66 12.76 8.03
N PHE A 801 -7.32 11.66 8.42
CA PHE A 801 -8.77 11.50 8.34
C PHE A 801 -9.52 12.66 8.99
N MET A 802 -9.25 12.98 10.26
CA MET A 802 -9.99 14.06 10.93
C MET A 802 -9.72 15.43 10.31
N ALA A 803 -8.52 15.67 9.76
CA ALA A 803 -8.22 16.91 9.05
C ALA A 803 -9.09 17.13 7.80
N GLY A 804 -9.47 16.08 7.08
CA GLY A 804 -10.42 16.17 5.95
C GLY A 804 -11.90 15.98 6.34
N PHE A 805 -12.17 15.31 7.47
CA PHE A 805 -13.52 14.88 7.85
C PHE A 805 -14.22 15.80 8.85
N TRP A 806 -13.50 16.65 9.58
CA TRP A 806 -14.05 17.39 10.73
C TRP A 806 -15.31 18.21 10.37
N PHE A 807 -15.36 18.81 9.16
CA PHE A 807 -16.50 19.61 8.73
C PHE A 807 -17.74 18.75 8.43
N CYS A 808 -17.55 17.60 7.78
CA CYS A 808 -18.62 16.62 7.59
C CYS A 808 -19.11 16.05 8.92
N ALA A 809 -18.19 15.79 9.87
CA ALA A 809 -18.52 15.35 11.22
C ALA A 809 -19.35 16.40 11.98
N PHE A 810 -18.97 17.67 11.90
CA PHE A 810 -19.69 18.79 12.50
C PHE A 810 -21.10 18.91 11.92
N LEU A 811 -21.24 18.90 10.59
CA LEU A 811 -22.55 19.01 9.94
C LEU A 811 -23.43 17.80 10.26
N ALA A 812 -22.88 16.59 10.24
CA ALA A 812 -23.60 15.38 10.64
C ALA A 812 -24.06 15.43 12.11
N TRP A 813 -23.19 15.90 13.01
CA TRP A 813 -23.53 16.09 14.42
C TRP A 813 -24.68 17.10 14.58
N LEU A 814 -24.59 18.26 13.90
CA LEU A 814 -25.62 19.30 13.95
C LEU A 814 -26.95 18.79 13.40
N ILE A 815 -26.95 18.18 12.21
CA ILE A 815 -28.16 17.62 11.59
C ILE A 815 -28.78 16.55 12.49
N ARG A 816 -27.99 15.62 13.02
CA ARG A 816 -28.51 14.58 13.94
C ARG A 816 -29.04 15.17 15.23
N LEU A 817 -28.39 16.19 15.79
CA LEU A 817 -28.86 16.87 16.99
C LEU A 817 -30.22 17.53 16.76
N LEU A 818 -30.39 18.20 15.62
CA LEU A 818 -31.65 18.83 15.22
C LEU A 818 -32.74 17.77 14.99
N ILE A 819 -32.45 16.69 14.25
CA ILE A 819 -33.38 15.59 14.00
C ILE A 819 -33.79 14.91 15.32
N LEU A 820 -32.85 14.68 16.23
CA LEU A 820 -33.13 14.14 17.56
C LEU A 820 -34.08 15.03 18.35
N ARG A 821 -33.87 16.35 18.32
CA ARG A 821 -34.71 17.32 19.04
C ARG A 821 -36.09 17.52 18.41
N LEU A 822 -36.19 17.50 17.08
CA LEU A 822 -37.42 17.83 16.35
C LEU A 822 -38.31 16.60 16.09
N GLY A 823 -37.74 15.44 15.76
CA GLY A 823 -38.50 14.24 15.35
C GLY A 823 -38.23 12.97 16.17
N GLY A 824 -37.36 13.06 17.18
CA GLY A 824 -37.07 11.96 18.11
C GLY A 824 -36.36 10.76 17.48
N ALA A 825 -36.16 9.72 18.29
CA ALA A 825 -35.38 8.53 17.93
C ALA A 825 -35.99 7.67 16.80
N ARG A 826 -37.29 7.84 16.49
CA ARG A 826 -37.96 7.12 15.40
C ARG A 826 -37.56 7.66 14.03
N MET A 827 -37.43 8.98 13.90
CA MET A 827 -37.06 9.64 12.64
C MET A 827 -35.64 9.25 12.19
N ILE A 828 -34.72 9.05 13.14
CA ILE A 828 -33.36 8.57 12.84
C ILE A 828 -33.36 7.12 12.38
N ARG A 829 -34.05 6.24 13.11
CA ARG A 829 -34.02 4.79 12.80
C ARG A 829 -34.76 4.45 11.51
N ALA A 830 -35.88 5.11 11.22
CA ALA A 830 -36.72 4.77 10.07
C ALA A 830 -36.54 5.69 8.85
N GLY A 831 -36.22 6.97 9.07
CA GLY A 831 -36.13 7.98 8.01
C GLY A 831 -34.71 8.32 7.58
N LEU A 832 -33.80 8.53 8.54
CA LEU A 832 -32.45 9.03 8.25
C LEU A 832 -31.61 8.00 7.48
N ALA A 833 -31.64 6.72 7.85
CA ALA A 833 -30.81 5.71 7.17
C ALA A 833 -31.16 5.58 5.67
N PRO A 834 -32.42 5.37 5.24
CA PRO A 834 -32.76 5.36 3.82
C PRO A 834 -32.40 6.67 3.11
N PHE A 835 -32.60 7.83 3.75
CA PHE A 835 -32.23 9.13 3.20
C PHE A 835 -30.72 9.24 2.90
N CYS A 836 -29.89 8.85 3.86
CA CYS A 836 -28.43 8.83 3.69
C CYS A 836 -28.01 7.89 2.56
N LEU A 837 -28.65 6.72 2.45
CA LEU A 837 -28.41 5.80 1.34
C LEU A 837 -28.77 6.44 0.00
N GLY A 838 -29.88 7.19 -0.07
CA GLY A 838 -30.25 7.96 -1.26
C GLY A 838 -29.19 8.98 -1.67
N MET A 839 -28.67 9.75 -0.70
CA MET A 839 -27.58 10.70 -0.94
C MET A 839 -26.32 10.01 -1.48
N PHE A 840 -25.95 8.86 -0.88
CA PHE A 840 -24.78 8.10 -1.29
C PHE A 840 -24.93 7.51 -2.70
N LEU A 841 -26.11 6.96 -3.02
CA LEU A 841 -26.42 6.46 -4.36
C LEU A 841 -26.41 7.57 -5.41
N ALA A 842 -26.88 8.78 -5.08
CA ALA A 842 -26.78 9.94 -5.97
C ALA A 842 -25.32 10.30 -6.30
N CYS A 843 -24.43 10.22 -5.32
CA CYS A 843 -22.99 10.42 -5.53
C CYS A 843 -22.43 9.39 -6.51
N ILE A 844 -22.72 8.10 -6.32
CA ILE A 844 -22.26 7.03 -7.23
C ILE A 844 -22.82 7.22 -8.64
N CYS A 845 -24.11 7.54 -8.79
CA CYS A 845 -24.71 7.81 -10.09
C CYS A 845 -24.03 8.99 -10.79
N SER A 846 -23.68 10.05 -10.05
CA SER A 846 -22.96 11.19 -10.60
C SER A 846 -21.56 10.81 -11.11
N ILE A 847 -20.82 9.99 -10.35
CA ILE A 847 -19.49 9.51 -10.76
C ILE A 847 -19.61 8.72 -12.07
N ILE A 848 -20.51 7.73 -12.12
CA ILE A 848 -20.72 6.90 -13.32
C ILE A 848 -21.14 7.77 -14.52
N LEU A 849 -22.03 8.75 -14.31
CA LEU A 849 -22.47 9.65 -15.36
C LEU A 849 -21.30 10.43 -15.97
N PHE A 850 -20.48 11.07 -15.14
CA PHE A 850 -19.36 11.88 -15.63
C PHE A 850 -18.21 11.03 -16.18
N ASP A 851 -18.01 9.81 -15.67
CA ASP A 851 -17.05 8.87 -16.25
C ASP A 851 -17.46 8.46 -17.67
N LEU A 852 -18.75 8.15 -17.89
CA LEU A 852 -19.27 7.83 -19.22
C LEU A 852 -19.17 9.01 -20.19
N VAL A 853 -19.51 10.22 -19.72
CA VAL A 853 -19.31 11.46 -20.49
C VAL A 853 -17.82 11.65 -20.81
N GLY A 854 -16.96 11.42 -19.84
CA GLY A 854 -15.51 11.48 -20.00
C GLY A 854 -15.01 10.52 -21.08
N ILE A 855 -15.42 9.25 -21.04
CA ILE A 855 -15.08 8.26 -22.07
C ILE A 855 -15.53 8.75 -23.45
N ALA A 856 -16.77 9.26 -23.57
CA ALA A 856 -17.29 9.77 -24.84
C ALA A 856 -16.51 10.99 -25.36
N LEU A 857 -16.13 11.93 -24.49
CA LEU A 857 -15.31 13.09 -24.84
C LEU A 857 -13.89 12.69 -25.25
N ARG A 858 -13.29 11.68 -24.62
CA ARG A 858 -11.97 11.16 -25.02
C ARG A 858 -11.99 10.51 -26.39
N LEU A 859 -13.07 9.81 -26.74
CA LEU A 859 -13.24 9.26 -28.09
C LEU A 859 -13.25 10.35 -29.17
N GLN A 860 -13.50 11.61 -28.78
CA GLN A 860 -13.44 12.80 -29.64
C GLN A 860 -12.11 13.57 -29.52
N GLY A 861 -11.13 13.06 -28.75
CA GLY A 861 -9.82 13.69 -28.55
C GLY A 861 -9.77 14.75 -27.45
N ILE A 862 -10.84 14.95 -26.67
CA ILE A 862 -10.86 15.91 -25.56
C ILE A 862 -10.23 15.27 -24.33
N THR A 863 -9.20 15.90 -23.77
CA THR A 863 -8.44 15.40 -22.60
C THR A 863 -8.91 15.99 -21.28
N ASN A 864 -9.46 17.21 -21.29
CA ASN A 864 -9.90 17.89 -20.07
C ASN A 864 -11.30 17.43 -19.64
N ILE A 865 -11.36 16.51 -18.68
CA ILE A 865 -12.58 15.81 -18.27
C ILE A 865 -12.79 15.93 -16.77
N TYR A 866 -14.04 16.12 -16.38
CA TYR A 866 -14.46 16.12 -15.00
C TYR A 866 -14.44 14.70 -14.42
N SER A 867 -13.63 14.51 -13.38
CA SER A 867 -13.57 13.27 -12.59
C SER A 867 -13.51 13.54 -11.08
N GLY A 868 -13.95 14.75 -10.68
CA GLY A 868 -13.94 15.17 -9.29
C GLY A 868 -14.92 14.39 -8.42
N LEU A 869 -14.59 14.24 -7.14
CA LEU A 869 -15.51 13.64 -6.17
C LEU A 869 -16.76 14.50 -5.98
N PRO A 870 -17.96 13.89 -5.89
CA PRO A 870 -19.22 14.57 -5.61
C PRO A 870 -19.23 15.27 -4.23
#